data_AF-A0A2N3B9J7-F1
#
_entry.id   AF-A0A2N3B9J7-F1
#
_cell.length_a   1.000
_cell.length_b   1.000
_cell.length_c   1.000
_cell.angle_alpha   90.00
_cell.angle_beta   90.00
_cell.angle_gamma   90.00
#
_symmetry.space_group_name_H-M   'P 1'
#
loop_
_entity.id
_entity.type
_entity.pdbx_description
1 polymer ?
#
loop_
_entity_poly.entity_id
_entity_poly.type
_entity_poly.pdbx_seq_one_letter_code
_entity_poly.pdbx_strand_id
1 'polypeptide(L)'
;MALAAMMVIVLNGVNLLPSAKADTEQDFTISLKSGWNLISFPVVPTPGYTAQSLLIQLGSVNFEQVQKRNSDGTYSKYTKTPAGWDGTNFAIEPDVGYLVNVKSDKSVVITGALGGERNVQLESGWNLIGWTSLDTTTTAGDILVKLGSANFEQVQKRNSDGTYSKYTKTPAGWDGTDFAIEPGNGYFVNVKSDKMLAILPTYLIQKPSVYTLSNYVVSGNAICLTDTNDYEGVPVLAPIFKNHNKMVSIGWKDTNDQFKQNKLSYASINFDDVSEFSSRIAITFYEVNPVLNNTPISGKKAIVVDSYENALLAGPLACMLNAPILYSGSTTNEALWRVGAIKAEDIISIGTTPYSGEVETSLNSQEEIQNCTVSLATQKGINLNYIAVANPDDNTDSNSGYIATAHLSTFGSLFAAMHNGIVLTVSADAQSIDSAISQLCKKLSTKPSDSQWWKYTSVKYLLMCGDSASLPFVYYWRQDDAINGQGWEFVPSDNPYADLDGDTVFTHTLTSTKTNDMDARLRTPELACGRIVAKTLNDMSSYFDRVFNYGDRFGASSLPADVGLPALSPYSDWQNNAVTWCGLAAEFGAQSLLSAYQWMLLDWGFNTQEDSAHAHTLVGGGLIAGDMAKANFVLADADHGSPQGNTVSYSQLKAMPPNVVALASCLVGKIDNQDPTGNPVTKQDSFTYAILEKGTAAYIAPTRVTLGSVVDGIPSVYPFELYGGSNACGLVYYFFNELAGKDTTTGMAFKFAKTQIQNDVTTTWEYVHYGDPAFNPYEPCNEGKSSKEGAGITSPESNKWAVLVGMSDYPPEGAGGSDLSDCHIDIELCRQYLTSCGFKEDGIKIFLNSSATVQNVTDALEWLVDNADKDSTVFFYYSGHGSG
;
A
#
# COMPACT_ATOMS: atom_id res chain seq x y z
N MET A 1 44.08 -23.09 -57.32
CA MET A 1 42.79 -23.79 -57.14
C MET A 1 41.69 -22.84 -57.57
N ALA A 2 40.81 -23.34 -58.43
CA ALA A 2 39.81 -22.65 -59.28
C ALA A 2 38.98 -21.56 -58.57
N LEU A 3 38.94 -20.32 -59.10
CA LEU A 3 37.90 -19.71 -59.98
C LEU A 3 36.52 -19.58 -59.31
N ALA A 4 35.73 -18.49 -59.41
CA ALA A 4 35.85 -17.20 -60.07
C ALA A 4 34.70 -16.28 -59.56
N ALA A 5 34.89 -14.97 -59.66
CA ALA A 5 33.84 -13.96 -59.55
C ALA A 5 32.82 -14.07 -60.68
N MET A 6 31.55 -13.71 -60.44
CA MET A 6 30.78 -13.01 -61.48
C MET A 6 29.59 -12.19 -60.99
N MET A 7 29.52 -11.02 -61.62
CA MET A 7 28.61 -9.90 -61.55
C MET A 7 27.26 -10.20 -62.24
N VAL A 8 26.23 -9.48 -61.80
CA VAL A 8 24.81 -9.51 -62.20
C VAL A 8 24.57 -9.23 -63.69
N ILE A 9 23.69 -10.00 -64.35
CA ILE A 9 22.80 -9.55 -65.45
C ILE A 9 21.43 -10.26 -65.33
N VAL A 10 20.37 -9.46 -65.39
CA VAL A 10 18.93 -9.80 -65.34
C VAL A 10 18.47 -10.50 -66.64
N LEU A 11 17.67 -11.56 -66.52
CA LEU A 11 16.78 -12.03 -67.59
C LEU A 11 15.37 -12.27 -67.02
N ASN A 12 14.39 -11.67 -67.69
CA ASN A 12 12.96 -11.71 -67.42
C ASN A 12 12.38 -13.13 -67.38
N GLY A 13 11.42 -13.35 -66.47
CA GLY A 13 10.27 -14.22 -66.76
C GLY A 13 10.10 -15.42 -65.82
N VAL A 14 8.90 -15.46 -65.24
CA VAL A 14 8.24 -16.56 -64.53
C VAL A 14 8.63 -16.73 -63.05
N ASN A 15 7.91 -15.99 -62.20
CA ASN A 15 7.63 -16.38 -60.82
C ASN A 15 7.03 -17.81 -60.79
N LEU A 16 7.73 -18.74 -60.16
CA LEU A 16 7.14 -19.91 -59.51
C LEU A 16 7.60 -19.92 -58.05
N LEU A 17 7.09 -18.97 -57.28
CA LEU A 17 6.99 -19.14 -55.82
C LEU A 17 5.61 -19.78 -55.54
N PRO A 18 5.51 -20.77 -54.65
CA PRO A 18 4.20 -21.16 -54.11
C PRO A 18 3.56 -19.90 -53.52
N SER A 19 2.27 -19.69 -53.79
CA SER A 19 1.52 -18.54 -53.28
C SER A 19 1.81 -18.38 -51.78
N ALA A 20 2.29 -17.19 -51.39
CA ALA A 20 2.43 -16.83 -49.99
C ALA A 20 1.09 -17.05 -49.28
N LYS A 21 1.11 -17.85 -48.21
CA LYS A 21 -0.04 -18.07 -47.33
C LYS A 21 -0.46 -16.71 -46.77
N ALA A 22 -1.75 -16.39 -46.78
CA ALA A 22 -2.23 -15.19 -46.08
C ALA A 22 -1.95 -15.36 -44.58
N ASP A 23 -1.49 -14.30 -43.91
CA ASP A 23 -1.06 -14.29 -42.49
C ASP A 23 -2.13 -14.69 -41.45
N THR A 24 -3.33 -15.10 -41.90
CA THR A 24 -4.50 -15.44 -41.08
C THR A 24 -4.93 -16.91 -41.17
N GLU A 25 -4.25 -17.76 -41.96
CA GLU A 25 -4.64 -19.17 -42.15
C GLU A 25 -3.84 -20.15 -41.27
N GLN A 26 -4.57 -20.97 -40.51
CA GLN A 26 -4.05 -22.05 -39.67
C GLN A 26 -4.22 -23.43 -40.33
N ASP A 27 -3.26 -24.32 -40.11
CA ASP A 27 -3.34 -25.71 -40.54
C ASP A 27 -3.76 -26.60 -39.37
N PHE A 28 -4.70 -27.51 -39.62
CA PHE A 28 -5.09 -28.53 -38.65
C PHE A 28 -5.14 -29.91 -39.31
N THR A 29 -4.53 -30.91 -38.69
CA THR A 29 -4.53 -32.29 -39.20
C THR A 29 -5.63 -33.10 -38.54
N ILE A 30 -6.64 -33.50 -39.32
CA ILE A 30 -7.68 -34.43 -38.88
C ILE A 30 -7.22 -35.85 -39.18
N SER A 31 -7.14 -36.69 -38.16
CA SER A 31 -6.83 -38.12 -38.29
C SER A 31 -8.11 -38.95 -38.25
N LEU A 32 -8.32 -39.80 -39.25
CA LEU A 32 -9.49 -40.66 -39.42
C LEU A 32 -9.09 -42.14 -39.32
N LYS A 33 -9.88 -42.94 -38.62
CA LYS A 33 -9.74 -44.40 -38.52
C LYS A 33 -10.63 -45.10 -39.53
N SER A 34 -10.24 -46.31 -39.93
CA SER A 34 -11.10 -47.17 -40.76
C SER A 34 -12.50 -47.31 -40.13
N GLY A 35 -13.54 -47.09 -40.94
CA GLY A 35 -14.92 -47.02 -40.49
C GLY A 35 -15.44 -45.58 -40.38
N TRP A 36 -16.47 -45.38 -39.55
CA TRP A 36 -17.13 -44.10 -39.36
C TRP A 36 -16.41 -43.23 -38.33
N ASN A 37 -16.15 -41.98 -38.67
CA ASN A 37 -15.55 -40.97 -37.81
C ASN A 37 -16.54 -39.81 -37.66
N LEU A 38 -16.69 -39.29 -36.44
CA LEU A 38 -17.52 -38.12 -36.17
C LEU A 38 -16.60 -36.91 -36.03
N ILE A 39 -16.56 -36.05 -37.05
CA ILE A 39 -15.56 -34.99 -37.14
C ILE A 39 -16.19 -33.60 -37.22
N SER A 40 -15.36 -32.60 -36.96
CA SER A 40 -15.63 -31.20 -37.23
C SER A 40 -14.39 -30.54 -37.87
N PHE A 41 -14.54 -29.30 -38.34
CA PHE A 41 -13.46 -28.53 -38.93
C PHE A 41 -13.08 -27.41 -37.94
N PRO A 42 -11.89 -27.44 -37.32
CA PRO A 42 -11.48 -26.46 -36.29
C PRO A 42 -11.17 -25.06 -36.81
N VAL A 43 -11.06 -24.92 -38.13
CA VAL A 43 -10.82 -23.69 -38.85
C VAL A 43 -11.90 -23.54 -39.91
N VAL A 44 -12.22 -22.30 -40.29
CA VAL A 44 -13.11 -21.99 -41.41
C VAL A 44 -12.35 -22.28 -42.70
N PRO A 45 -12.67 -23.36 -43.43
CA PRO A 45 -11.95 -23.71 -44.64
C PRO A 45 -12.08 -22.62 -45.70
N THR A 46 -11.13 -22.56 -46.63
CA THR A 46 -11.21 -21.61 -47.76
C THR A 46 -12.57 -21.67 -48.46
N PRO A 47 -13.17 -20.52 -48.85
CA PRO A 47 -14.50 -20.48 -49.46
C PRO A 47 -14.64 -21.47 -50.62
N GLY A 48 -15.72 -22.25 -50.62
CA GLY A 48 -16.00 -23.28 -51.63
C GLY A 48 -15.51 -24.69 -51.30
N TYR A 49 -14.97 -24.92 -50.10
CA TYR A 49 -14.64 -26.27 -49.64
C TYR A 49 -15.91 -27.13 -49.44
N THR A 50 -15.96 -28.32 -50.06
CA THR A 50 -17.15 -29.19 -50.09
C THR A 50 -16.85 -30.61 -49.64
N ALA A 51 -17.89 -31.43 -49.44
CA ALA A 51 -17.76 -32.87 -49.19
C ALA A 51 -16.92 -33.58 -50.27
N GLN A 52 -17.06 -33.17 -51.54
CA GLN A 52 -16.21 -33.67 -52.62
C GLN A 52 -14.73 -33.29 -52.43
N SER A 53 -14.46 -32.04 -52.03
CA SER A 53 -13.10 -31.54 -51.78
C SER A 53 -12.41 -32.38 -50.70
N LEU A 54 -13.12 -32.66 -49.61
CA LEU A 54 -12.63 -33.51 -48.52
C LEU A 54 -12.29 -34.94 -48.99
N LEU A 55 -13.19 -35.59 -49.73
CA LEU A 55 -12.97 -36.96 -50.23
C LEU A 55 -11.83 -37.02 -51.25
N ILE A 56 -11.69 -36.01 -52.11
CA ILE A 56 -10.54 -35.92 -53.03
C ILE A 56 -9.24 -35.80 -52.24
N GLN A 57 -9.20 -34.93 -51.24
CA GLN A 57 -7.99 -34.68 -50.45
C GLN A 57 -7.58 -35.89 -49.60
N LEU A 58 -8.55 -36.68 -49.15
CA LEU A 58 -8.33 -37.97 -48.49
C LEU A 58 -7.86 -39.08 -49.45
N GLY A 59 -7.76 -38.83 -50.76
CA GLY A 59 -7.42 -39.85 -51.75
C GLY A 59 -8.46 -40.97 -51.80
N SER A 60 -9.74 -40.63 -51.78
CA SER A 60 -10.83 -41.62 -51.71
C SER A 60 -10.94 -42.48 -52.96
N VAL A 61 -10.91 -43.79 -52.77
CA VAL A 61 -10.88 -44.77 -53.87
C VAL A 61 -12.23 -45.42 -54.12
N ASN A 62 -12.96 -45.92 -53.10
CA ASN A 62 -14.28 -46.59 -53.27
C ASN A 62 -15.10 -46.70 -51.96
N PHE A 63 -16.39 -46.37 -52.04
CA PHE A 63 -17.40 -46.41 -50.96
C PHE A 63 -17.04 -45.62 -49.70
N GLU A 64 -16.24 -44.57 -49.84
CA GLU A 64 -15.99 -43.59 -48.77
C GLU A 64 -17.00 -42.45 -48.92
N GLN A 65 -17.52 -41.96 -47.80
CA GLN A 65 -18.62 -41.00 -47.82
C GLN A 65 -18.56 -40.00 -46.69
N VAL A 66 -19.14 -38.83 -46.94
CA VAL A 66 -19.38 -37.76 -45.94
C VAL A 66 -20.89 -37.62 -45.77
N GLN A 67 -21.35 -37.50 -44.53
CA GLN A 67 -22.74 -37.20 -44.21
C GLN A 67 -22.85 -35.93 -43.37
N LYS A 68 -23.83 -35.09 -43.71
CA LYS A 68 -24.30 -33.94 -42.93
C LYS A 68 -25.70 -34.27 -42.42
N ARG A 69 -25.97 -34.02 -41.14
CA ARG A 69 -27.31 -34.19 -40.59
C ARG A 69 -28.16 -32.96 -40.89
N ASN A 70 -29.38 -33.18 -41.37
CA ASN A 70 -30.35 -32.14 -41.67
C ASN A 70 -31.20 -31.84 -40.43
N SER A 71 -31.88 -30.69 -40.43
CA SER A 71 -32.79 -30.22 -39.37
C SER A 71 -33.90 -31.22 -39.06
N ASP A 72 -34.47 -31.85 -40.09
CA ASP A 72 -35.48 -32.91 -39.96
C ASP A 72 -34.96 -34.25 -39.38
N GLY A 73 -33.67 -34.32 -39.05
CA GLY A 73 -33.00 -35.51 -38.52
C GLY A 73 -32.54 -36.52 -39.57
N THR A 74 -32.81 -36.29 -40.86
CA THR A 74 -32.28 -37.09 -41.97
C THR A 74 -30.81 -36.76 -42.25
N TYR A 75 -30.16 -37.49 -43.14
CA TYR A 75 -28.77 -37.25 -43.53
C TYR A 75 -28.64 -36.98 -45.02
N SER A 76 -28.06 -35.84 -45.35
CA SER A 76 -27.48 -35.58 -46.67
C SER A 76 -26.17 -36.35 -46.79
N LYS A 77 -25.96 -37.07 -47.89
CA LYS A 77 -24.78 -37.92 -48.09
C LYS A 77 -24.13 -37.68 -49.45
N TYR A 78 -22.80 -37.74 -49.48
CA TYR A 78 -22.01 -37.70 -50.70
C TYR A 78 -20.95 -38.79 -50.67
N THR A 79 -20.94 -39.64 -51.70
CA THR A 79 -20.17 -40.89 -51.70
C THR A 79 -19.30 -40.99 -52.95
N LYS A 80 -18.04 -41.40 -52.77
CA LYS A 80 -17.17 -41.81 -53.87
C LYS A 80 -17.37 -43.29 -54.15
N THR A 81 -18.06 -43.66 -55.21
CA THR A 81 -18.29 -45.06 -55.64
C THR A 81 -17.33 -45.47 -56.75
N PRO A 82 -17.21 -46.78 -57.06
CA PRO A 82 -16.46 -47.23 -58.24
C PRO A 82 -16.98 -46.65 -59.56
N ALA A 83 -18.27 -46.36 -59.66
CA ALA A 83 -18.91 -45.82 -60.87
C ALA A 83 -18.81 -44.29 -61.00
N GLY A 84 -18.27 -43.59 -59.99
CA GLY A 84 -18.25 -42.14 -59.92
C GLY A 84 -18.77 -41.60 -58.59
N TRP A 85 -19.29 -40.38 -58.61
CA TRP A 85 -19.85 -39.72 -57.43
C TRP A 85 -21.35 -40.00 -57.33
N ASP A 86 -21.82 -40.30 -56.12
CA ASP A 86 -23.24 -40.55 -55.83
C ASP A 86 -23.72 -39.65 -54.67
N GLY A 87 -24.95 -39.15 -54.79
CA GLY A 87 -25.56 -38.18 -53.86
C GLY A 87 -25.30 -36.71 -54.21
N THR A 88 -25.72 -35.81 -53.32
CA THR A 88 -25.63 -34.36 -53.50
C THR A 88 -24.36 -33.83 -52.82
N ASN A 89 -23.49 -33.14 -53.57
CA ASN A 89 -22.34 -32.46 -52.98
C ASN A 89 -22.82 -31.26 -52.16
N PHE A 90 -22.27 -31.06 -50.98
CA PHE A 90 -22.65 -29.97 -50.06
C PHE A 90 -21.40 -29.26 -49.50
N ALA A 91 -21.60 -28.01 -49.10
CA ALA A 91 -20.56 -27.20 -48.47
C ALA A 91 -20.18 -27.75 -47.09
N ILE A 92 -18.90 -27.66 -46.77
CA ILE A 92 -18.42 -27.79 -45.39
C ILE A 92 -18.55 -26.41 -44.74
N GLU A 93 -19.31 -26.35 -43.66
CA GLU A 93 -19.71 -25.13 -42.98
C GLU A 93 -19.13 -25.09 -41.56
N PRO A 94 -18.82 -23.91 -41.02
CA PRO A 94 -18.45 -23.75 -39.62
C PRO A 94 -19.50 -24.32 -38.68
N ASP A 95 -19.03 -24.97 -37.61
CA ASP A 95 -19.79 -25.50 -36.46
C ASP A 95 -20.84 -26.55 -36.80
N VAL A 96 -20.72 -27.14 -37.99
CA VAL A 96 -21.45 -28.33 -38.39
C VAL A 96 -20.59 -29.57 -38.16
N GLY A 97 -21.19 -30.62 -37.57
CA GLY A 97 -20.54 -31.91 -37.42
C GLY A 97 -20.79 -32.80 -38.64
N TYR A 98 -19.82 -33.65 -38.97
CA TYR A 98 -19.89 -34.54 -40.13
C TYR A 98 -19.55 -35.98 -39.74
N LEU A 99 -20.24 -36.94 -40.37
CA LEU A 99 -19.90 -38.36 -40.30
C LEU A 99 -19.12 -38.74 -41.55
N VAL A 100 -17.88 -39.19 -41.38
CA VAL A 100 -17.00 -39.57 -42.49
C VAL A 100 -16.64 -41.04 -42.39
N ASN A 101 -17.00 -41.82 -43.42
CA ASN A 101 -16.62 -43.22 -43.54
C ASN A 101 -15.38 -43.36 -44.44
N VAL A 102 -14.30 -43.93 -43.91
CA VAL A 102 -13.08 -44.27 -44.66
C VAL A 102 -12.79 -45.77 -44.60
N LYS A 103 -12.12 -46.33 -45.61
CA LYS A 103 -11.82 -47.78 -45.69
C LYS A 103 -10.51 -48.18 -45.01
N SER A 104 -9.60 -47.23 -44.86
CA SER A 104 -8.35 -47.39 -44.11
C SER A 104 -8.12 -46.15 -43.26
N ASP A 105 -7.18 -46.22 -42.32
CA ASP A 105 -6.72 -45.04 -41.60
C ASP A 105 -6.20 -43.99 -42.60
N LYS A 106 -6.58 -42.73 -42.38
CA LYS A 106 -6.28 -41.60 -43.27
C LYS A 106 -6.07 -40.34 -42.44
N SER A 107 -5.39 -39.35 -43.00
CA SER A 107 -5.30 -38.01 -42.41
C SER A 107 -5.48 -36.95 -43.48
N VAL A 108 -6.05 -35.82 -43.11
CA VAL A 108 -6.22 -34.67 -43.99
C VAL A 108 -5.81 -33.40 -43.25
N VAL A 109 -5.05 -32.54 -43.92
CA VAL A 109 -4.68 -31.21 -43.42
C VAL A 109 -5.69 -30.21 -43.94
N ILE A 110 -6.40 -29.54 -43.05
CA ILE A 110 -7.32 -28.46 -43.38
C ILE A 110 -6.61 -27.14 -43.11
N THR A 111 -6.61 -26.27 -44.10
CA THR A 111 -6.10 -24.89 -43.99
C THR A 111 -7.27 -23.93 -44.03
N GLY A 112 -7.31 -22.98 -43.09
CA GLY A 112 -8.41 -22.03 -42.99
C GLY A 112 -8.24 -20.96 -41.92
N ALA A 113 -9.13 -19.99 -41.89
CA ALA A 113 -9.12 -18.92 -40.89
C ALA A 113 -9.63 -19.43 -39.51
N LEU A 114 -9.24 -18.77 -38.42
CA LEU A 114 -9.82 -19.06 -37.11
C LEU A 114 -11.31 -18.71 -37.08
N GLY A 115 -12.10 -19.49 -36.33
CA GLY A 115 -13.51 -19.18 -36.09
C GLY A 115 -13.64 -17.89 -35.26
N GLY A 116 -14.27 -16.87 -35.84
CA GLY A 116 -14.63 -15.64 -35.13
C GLY A 116 -15.85 -15.81 -34.23
N GLU A 117 -16.42 -14.68 -33.80
CA GLU A 117 -17.72 -14.66 -33.12
C GLU A 117 -18.80 -15.20 -34.06
N ARG A 118 -19.60 -16.13 -33.54
CA ARG A 118 -20.67 -16.77 -34.31
C ARG A 118 -21.75 -17.29 -33.40
N ASN A 119 -22.93 -17.43 -34.00
CA ASN A 119 -24.14 -17.83 -33.32
C ASN A 119 -24.68 -19.08 -34.03
N VAL A 120 -24.65 -20.21 -33.32
CA VAL A 120 -25.11 -21.49 -33.87
C VAL A 120 -26.55 -21.72 -33.44
N GLN A 121 -27.46 -21.72 -34.41
CA GLN A 121 -28.86 -22.08 -34.18
C GLN A 121 -28.96 -23.59 -33.94
N LEU A 122 -29.52 -23.95 -32.79
CA LEU A 122 -29.90 -25.31 -32.45
C LEU A 122 -31.42 -25.42 -32.49
N GLU A 123 -31.92 -26.47 -33.12
CA GLU A 123 -33.36 -26.77 -33.17
C GLU A 123 -33.74 -27.75 -32.06
N SER A 124 -35.00 -27.73 -31.63
CA SER A 124 -35.52 -28.71 -30.67
C SER A 124 -35.22 -30.15 -31.09
N GLY A 125 -34.65 -30.93 -30.18
CA GLY A 125 -34.19 -32.29 -30.40
C GLY A 125 -32.67 -32.37 -30.58
N TRP A 126 -32.23 -33.41 -31.28
CA TRP A 126 -30.80 -33.66 -31.51
C TRP A 126 -30.29 -32.74 -32.61
N ASN A 127 -29.11 -32.17 -32.42
CA ASN A 127 -28.34 -31.40 -33.39
C ASN A 127 -26.95 -32.04 -33.53
N LEU A 128 -26.40 -32.11 -34.74
CA LEU A 128 -25.01 -32.55 -34.95
C LEU A 128 -24.15 -31.32 -35.19
N ILE A 129 -23.38 -30.94 -34.17
CA ILE A 129 -22.56 -29.73 -34.19
C ILE A 129 -21.08 -30.09 -34.36
N GLY A 130 -20.35 -29.16 -34.94
CA GLY A 130 -18.90 -29.13 -34.95
C GLY A 130 -18.38 -28.07 -33.99
N TRP A 131 -17.06 -27.97 -33.86
CA TRP A 131 -16.42 -26.94 -33.05
C TRP A 131 -15.33 -26.27 -33.86
N THR A 132 -15.65 -25.13 -34.49
CA THR A 132 -14.71 -24.36 -35.33
C THR A 132 -13.77 -23.53 -34.46
N SER A 133 -13.02 -24.20 -33.61
CA SER A 133 -12.14 -23.58 -32.62
C SER A 133 -10.94 -24.48 -32.40
N LEU A 134 -9.78 -23.86 -32.18
CA LEU A 134 -8.58 -24.55 -31.70
C LEU A 134 -8.53 -24.63 -30.15
N ASP A 135 -9.57 -24.13 -29.47
CA ASP A 135 -9.70 -24.25 -28.03
C ASP A 135 -9.74 -25.72 -27.60
N THR A 136 -8.96 -26.04 -26.58
CA THR A 136 -8.94 -27.36 -25.95
C THR A 136 -9.47 -27.32 -24.52
N THR A 137 -9.88 -26.14 -24.03
CA THR A 137 -10.33 -25.90 -22.66
C THR A 137 -11.84 -26.02 -22.47
N THR A 138 -12.64 -25.71 -23.50
CA THR A 138 -14.11 -25.86 -23.44
C THR A 138 -14.51 -27.30 -23.11
N THR A 139 -15.42 -27.48 -22.15
CA THR A 139 -16.03 -28.78 -21.81
C THR A 139 -17.49 -28.91 -22.29
N ALA A 140 -18.05 -30.12 -22.18
CA ALA A 140 -19.47 -30.36 -22.43
C ALA A 140 -20.36 -29.59 -21.44
N GLY A 141 -19.89 -29.42 -20.19
CA GLY A 141 -20.53 -28.58 -19.18
C GLY A 141 -20.63 -27.12 -19.61
N ASP A 142 -19.56 -26.55 -20.16
CA ASP A 142 -19.55 -25.16 -20.62
C ASP A 142 -20.57 -24.91 -21.73
N ILE A 143 -20.71 -25.85 -22.68
CA ILE A 143 -21.74 -25.78 -23.73
C ILE A 143 -23.13 -25.74 -23.11
N LEU A 144 -23.41 -26.60 -22.13
CA LEU A 144 -24.72 -26.67 -21.46
C LEU A 144 -25.00 -25.39 -20.65
N VAL A 145 -24.00 -24.83 -19.97
CA VAL A 145 -24.12 -23.54 -19.26
C VAL A 145 -24.42 -22.41 -20.25
N LYS A 146 -23.70 -22.32 -21.37
CA LYS A 146 -23.92 -21.29 -22.42
C LYS A 146 -25.31 -21.36 -23.04
N LEU A 147 -25.90 -22.55 -23.13
CA LEU A 147 -27.27 -22.74 -23.60
C LEU A 147 -28.34 -22.31 -22.57
N GLY A 148 -27.95 -21.84 -21.39
CA GLY A 148 -28.88 -21.55 -20.29
C GLY A 148 -29.65 -22.81 -19.90
N SER A 149 -28.94 -23.92 -19.75
CA SER A 149 -29.53 -25.27 -19.65
C SER A 149 -30.73 -25.34 -18.70
N ALA A 150 -31.88 -25.72 -19.26
CA ALA A 150 -33.02 -26.20 -18.53
C ALA A 150 -32.77 -27.66 -18.11
N ASN A 151 -33.73 -28.30 -17.45
CA ASN A 151 -33.59 -29.73 -17.20
C ASN A 151 -33.61 -30.50 -18.54
N PHE A 152 -32.71 -31.48 -18.68
CA PHE A 152 -32.61 -32.48 -19.74
C PHE A 152 -31.90 -32.12 -21.07
N GLU A 153 -31.10 -31.05 -21.16
CA GLU A 153 -30.16 -30.95 -22.31
C GLU A 153 -28.93 -31.84 -22.12
N GLN A 154 -28.39 -32.33 -23.23
CA GLN A 154 -27.34 -33.35 -23.24
C GLN A 154 -26.34 -33.10 -24.36
N VAL A 155 -25.06 -33.28 -24.08
CA VAL A 155 -23.99 -33.35 -25.09
C VAL A 155 -23.47 -34.79 -25.15
N GLN A 156 -23.25 -35.32 -26.35
CA GLN A 156 -22.63 -36.62 -26.57
C GLN A 156 -21.41 -36.53 -27.48
N LYS A 157 -20.35 -37.25 -27.10
CA LYS A 157 -19.15 -37.50 -27.90
C LYS A 157 -19.13 -38.97 -28.31
N ARG A 158 -18.74 -39.25 -29.56
CA ARG A 158 -18.49 -40.63 -30.01
C ARG A 158 -17.06 -41.04 -29.68
N ASN A 159 -16.90 -42.16 -28.99
CA ASN A 159 -15.62 -42.74 -28.60
C ASN A 159 -15.00 -43.54 -29.76
N SER A 160 -13.69 -43.82 -29.69
CA SER A 160 -12.95 -44.57 -30.71
C SER A 160 -13.43 -46.01 -30.89
N ASP A 161 -14.03 -46.61 -29.86
CA ASP A 161 -14.65 -47.93 -29.91
C ASP A 161 -16.07 -47.92 -30.52
N GLY A 162 -16.57 -46.75 -30.90
CA GLY A 162 -17.90 -46.54 -31.47
C GLY A 162 -19.02 -46.33 -30.46
N THR A 163 -18.74 -46.39 -29.15
CA THR A 163 -19.68 -46.04 -28.08
C THR A 163 -19.84 -44.52 -27.96
N TYR A 164 -20.77 -44.08 -27.12
CA TYR A 164 -20.99 -42.64 -26.85
C TYR A 164 -20.80 -42.32 -25.37
N SER A 165 -19.98 -41.31 -25.10
CA SER A 165 -19.93 -40.62 -23.81
C SER A 165 -20.97 -39.52 -23.80
N LYS A 166 -21.63 -39.29 -22.65
CA LYS A 166 -22.70 -38.28 -22.51
C LYS A 166 -22.50 -37.46 -21.24
N TYR A 167 -22.89 -36.19 -21.31
CA TYR A 167 -23.02 -35.31 -20.16
C TYR A 167 -24.35 -34.56 -20.23
N THR A 168 -25.10 -34.57 -19.14
CA THR A 168 -26.52 -34.17 -19.12
C THR A 168 -26.81 -33.30 -17.91
N LYS A 169 -27.53 -32.19 -18.10
CA LYS A 169 -28.16 -31.47 -16.99
C LYS A 169 -29.51 -32.12 -16.70
N THR A 170 -29.73 -32.61 -15.48
CA THR A 170 -31.01 -33.20 -15.03
C THR A 170 -31.63 -32.35 -13.91
N PRO A 171 -32.92 -32.54 -13.57
CA PRO A 171 -33.51 -31.88 -12.40
C PRO A 171 -32.78 -32.16 -11.08
N ALA A 172 -32.14 -33.32 -10.95
CA ALA A 172 -31.44 -33.75 -9.76
C ALA A 172 -29.95 -33.32 -9.71
N GLY A 173 -29.46 -32.60 -10.73
CA GLY A 173 -28.05 -32.26 -10.90
C GLY A 173 -27.48 -32.76 -12.21
N TRP A 174 -26.18 -33.01 -12.26
CA TRP A 174 -25.48 -33.43 -13.47
C TRP A 174 -25.37 -34.97 -13.54
N ASP A 175 -25.60 -35.54 -14.72
CA ASP A 175 -25.48 -36.98 -15.00
C ASP A 175 -24.45 -37.23 -16.12
N GLY A 176 -23.55 -38.19 -15.89
CA GLY A 176 -22.45 -38.54 -16.78
C GLY A 176 -21.11 -37.89 -16.39
N THR A 177 -20.13 -38.00 -17.29
CA THR A 177 -18.78 -37.44 -17.11
C THR A 177 -18.64 -36.22 -18.00
N ASP A 178 -18.25 -35.08 -17.43
CA ASP A 178 -17.91 -33.90 -18.21
C ASP A 178 -16.63 -34.17 -19.01
N PHE A 179 -16.62 -33.86 -20.30
CA PHE A 179 -15.54 -34.17 -21.22
C PHE A 179 -15.15 -32.96 -22.07
N ALA A 180 -13.90 -32.92 -22.49
CA ALA A 180 -13.38 -31.84 -23.33
C ALA A 180 -13.99 -31.85 -24.75
N ILE A 181 -14.24 -30.64 -25.25
CA ILE A 181 -14.60 -30.37 -26.64
C ILE A 181 -13.30 -30.18 -27.41
N GLU A 182 -12.85 -31.25 -28.05
CA GLU A 182 -11.56 -31.36 -28.72
C GLU A 182 -11.67 -30.88 -30.18
N PRO A 183 -10.69 -30.07 -30.65
CA PRO A 183 -10.58 -29.69 -32.05
C PRO A 183 -10.59 -30.92 -32.97
N GLY A 184 -11.46 -30.90 -33.97
CA GLY A 184 -11.55 -31.90 -35.03
C GLY A 184 -12.64 -32.96 -34.78
N ASN A 185 -13.24 -32.99 -33.59
CA ASN A 185 -14.32 -33.90 -33.26
C ASN A 185 -15.70 -33.26 -33.45
N GLY A 186 -16.67 -34.06 -33.89
CA GLY A 186 -18.09 -33.67 -33.92
C GLY A 186 -18.83 -34.14 -32.67
N TYR A 187 -19.93 -33.45 -32.34
CA TYR A 187 -20.69 -33.67 -31.10
C TYR A 187 -22.20 -33.65 -31.37
N PHE A 188 -22.95 -34.48 -30.66
CA PHE A 188 -24.40 -34.41 -30.68
C PHE A 188 -24.90 -33.59 -29.48
N VAL A 189 -25.75 -32.60 -29.73
CA VAL A 189 -26.37 -31.78 -28.67
C VAL A 189 -27.88 -31.91 -28.75
N ASN A 190 -28.50 -32.33 -27.65
CA ASN A 190 -29.96 -32.39 -27.52
C ASN A 190 -30.47 -31.17 -26.74
N VAL A 191 -31.36 -30.38 -27.34
CA VAL A 191 -32.02 -29.25 -26.69
C VAL A 191 -33.54 -29.43 -26.69
N LYS A 192 -34.23 -28.89 -25.68
CA LYS A 192 -35.70 -29.04 -25.54
C LYS A 192 -36.50 -28.07 -26.39
N SER A 193 -35.96 -26.89 -26.65
CA SER A 193 -36.52 -25.86 -27.52
C SER A 193 -35.41 -25.31 -28.38
N ASP A 194 -35.78 -24.58 -29.43
CA ASP A 194 -34.82 -23.87 -30.26
C ASP A 194 -33.99 -22.92 -29.39
N LYS A 195 -32.67 -22.92 -29.59
CA LYS A 195 -31.70 -22.15 -28.81
C LYS A 195 -30.59 -21.61 -29.70
N MET A 196 -30.05 -20.46 -29.31
CA MET A 196 -28.82 -19.93 -29.88
C MET A 196 -27.65 -20.29 -28.98
N LEU A 197 -26.64 -20.93 -29.55
CA LEU A 197 -25.35 -21.14 -28.91
C LEU A 197 -24.39 -20.06 -29.41
N ALA A 198 -24.08 -19.10 -28.54
CA ALA A 198 -23.04 -18.12 -28.81
C ALA A 198 -21.66 -18.77 -28.66
N ILE A 199 -20.88 -18.73 -29.74
CA ILE A 199 -19.48 -19.15 -29.74
C ILE A 199 -18.63 -17.90 -29.98
N LEU A 200 -18.04 -17.41 -28.89
CA LEU A 200 -17.09 -16.31 -28.92
C LEU A 200 -15.77 -16.76 -29.56
N PRO A 201 -15.00 -15.85 -30.17
CA PRO A 201 -13.67 -16.17 -30.66
C PRO A 201 -12.83 -16.76 -29.52
N THR A 202 -12.00 -17.75 -29.85
CA THR A 202 -11.11 -18.41 -28.88
C THR A 202 -10.18 -17.41 -28.17
N TYR A 203 -9.87 -16.30 -28.84
CA TYR A 203 -8.97 -15.25 -28.38
C TYR A 203 -9.53 -13.88 -28.79
N LEU A 204 -9.64 -12.98 -27.83
CA LEU A 204 -9.86 -11.55 -28.02
C LEU A 204 -8.61 -10.89 -28.62
N ILE A 205 -7.44 -11.23 -28.08
CA ILE A 205 -6.15 -10.71 -28.53
C ILE A 205 -5.51 -11.68 -29.51
N GLN A 206 -5.22 -11.20 -30.72
CA GLN A 206 -4.57 -11.99 -31.75
C GLN A 206 -3.04 -11.96 -31.61
N LYS A 207 -2.38 -13.00 -32.12
CA LYS A 207 -0.92 -13.05 -32.19
C LYS A 207 -0.40 -11.85 -32.99
N PRO A 208 0.51 -11.04 -32.43
CA PRO A 208 1.20 -10.00 -33.19
C PRO A 208 1.94 -10.60 -34.39
N SER A 209 1.81 -9.98 -35.57
CA SER A 209 2.56 -10.38 -36.77
C SER A 209 4.06 -10.07 -36.63
N VAL A 210 4.40 -9.06 -35.82
CA VAL A 210 5.76 -8.66 -35.47
C VAL A 210 5.79 -8.33 -33.98
N TYR A 211 6.86 -8.75 -33.29
CA TYR A 211 7.14 -8.31 -31.93
C TYR A 211 8.01 -7.05 -31.99
N THR A 212 7.50 -5.96 -31.43
CA THR A 212 8.12 -4.62 -31.40
C THR A 212 8.65 -4.27 -30.03
N LEU A 213 8.11 -4.88 -28.97
CA LEU A 213 8.51 -4.60 -27.59
C LEU A 213 9.75 -5.37 -27.17
N SER A 214 10.65 -4.67 -26.48
CA SER A 214 11.78 -5.29 -25.76
C SER A 214 11.58 -5.19 -24.26
N ASN A 215 11.95 -6.26 -23.53
CA ASN A 215 11.88 -6.28 -22.08
C ASN A 215 12.86 -5.24 -21.51
N TYR A 216 12.52 -4.65 -20.37
CA TYR A 216 13.49 -3.88 -19.61
C TYR A 216 14.53 -4.83 -18.99
N VAL A 217 15.79 -4.40 -19.02
CA VAL A 217 16.85 -5.09 -18.27
C VAL A 217 16.78 -4.62 -16.82
N VAL A 218 15.97 -5.29 -16.02
CA VAL A 218 15.86 -4.99 -14.58
C VAL A 218 16.82 -5.87 -13.79
N SER A 219 18.05 -5.38 -13.62
CA SER A 219 19.03 -5.97 -12.70
C SER A 219 18.89 -5.36 -11.30
N GLY A 220 18.97 -6.18 -10.25
CA GLY A 220 18.92 -5.69 -8.87
C GLY A 220 17.55 -5.78 -8.22
N ASN A 221 17.37 -5.08 -7.09
CA ASN A 221 16.22 -5.22 -6.20
C ASN A 221 15.32 -3.98 -6.18
N ALA A 222 15.60 -3.00 -7.03
CA ALA A 222 14.84 -1.76 -7.11
C ALA A 222 14.72 -1.24 -8.55
N ILE A 223 13.66 -0.47 -8.80
CA ILE A 223 13.40 0.27 -10.03
C ILE A 223 13.35 1.75 -9.66
N CYS A 224 14.10 2.57 -10.39
CA CYS A 224 14.07 4.02 -10.25
C CYS A 224 13.63 4.64 -11.58
N LEU A 225 12.47 5.29 -11.57
CA LEU A 225 12.07 6.21 -12.63
C LEU A 225 12.92 7.47 -12.48
N THR A 226 13.83 7.73 -13.40
CA THR A 226 14.88 8.75 -13.17
C THR A 226 14.38 10.18 -13.38
N ASP A 227 13.33 10.37 -14.17
CA ASP A 227 12.69 11.67 -14.37
C ASP A 227 11.45 11.77 -13.47
N THR A 228 11.29 12.88 -12.75
CA THR A 228 10.11 13.11 -11.89
C THR A 228 8.84 13.37 -12.70
N ASN A 229 8.97 13.67 -13.99
CA ASN A 229 7.83 13.78 -14.91
C ASN A 229 7.22 12.41 -15.28
N ASP A 230 7.92 11.32 -15.00
CA ASP A 230 7.46 9.94 -15.24
C ASP A 230 6.45 9.45 -14.17
N TYR A 231 5.80 10.36 -13.44
CA TYR A 231 4.95 10.04 -12.28
C TYR A 231 3.81 9.08 -12.63
N GLU A 232 3.30 9.11 -13.88
CA GLU A 232 2.27 8.20 -14.37
C GLU A 232 2.72 6.73 -14.37
N GLY A 233 4.03 6.48 -14.37
CA GLY A 233 4.60 5.14 -14.30
C GLY A 233 4.59 4.53 -12.90
N VAL A 234 4.49 5.33 -11.83
CA VAL A 234 4.58 4.82 -10.45
C VAL A 234 3.40 3.91 -10.10
N PRO A 235 2.13 4.21 -10.43
CA PRO A 235 1.01 3.31 -10.12
C PRO A 235 1.11 1.96 -10.85
N VAL A 236 1.66 1.96 -12.07
CA VAL A 236 1.96 0.73 -12.84
C VAL A 236 2.92 -0.19 -12.09
N LEU A 237 3.83 0.39 -11.30
CA LEU A 237 4.82 -0.35 -10.52
C LEU A 237 4.28 -0.84 -9.16
N ALA A 238 3.07 -0.48 -8.74
CA ALA A 238 2.49 -0.97 -7.48
C ALA A 238 2.44 -2.50 -7.36
N PRO A 239 1.92 -3.27 -8.34
CA PRO A 239 1.98 -4.73 -8.28
C PRO A 239 3.40 -5.28 -8.43
N ILE A 240 4.32 -4.55 -9.07
CA ILE A 240 5.74 -4.94 -9.13
C ILE A 240 6.39 -4.83 -7.75
N PHE A 241 6.09 -3.75 -7.02
CA PHE A 241 6.57 -3.58 -5.66
C PHE A 241 6.06 -4.68 -4.74
N LYS A 242 4.73 -4.87 -4.70
CA LYS A 242 4.09 -5.81 -3.77
C LYS A 242 4.35 -7.28 -4.10
N ASN A 243 4.32 -7.68 -5.37
CA ASN A 243 4.34 -9.09 -5.75
C ASN A 243 5.67 -9.59 -6.32
N HIS A 244 6.57 -8.69 -6.74
CA HIS A 244 7.87 -9.07 -7.32
C HIS A 244 9.07 -8.66 -6.45
N ASN A 245 8.82 -8.16 -5.23
CA ASN A 245 9.86 -7.78 -4.27
C ASN A 245 10.88 -6.80 -4.87
N LYS A 246 10.37 -5.77 -5.56
CA LYS A 246 11.18 -4.70 -6.17
C LYS A 246 10.81 -3.36 -5.60
N MET A 247 11.71 -2.72 -4.87
CA MET A 247 11.48 -1.35 -4.45
C MET A 247 11.27 -0.42 -5.64
N VAL A 248 10.41 0.58 -5.46
CA VAL A 248 10.09 1.58 -6.48
C VAL A 248 10.49 2.95 -5.95
N SER A 249 11.15 3.73 -6.79
CA SER A 249 11.44 5.14 -6.53
C SER A 249 11.30 5.98 -7.79
N ILE A 250 11.14 7.29 -7.60
CA ILE A 250 11.16 8.29 -8.67
C ILE A 250 12.16 9.40 -8.29
N GLY A 251 13.10 9.67 -9.19
CA GLY A 251 14.19 10.65 -9.10
C GLY A 251 15.18 10.47 -7.93
N TRP A 252 14.98 9.48 -7.05
CA TRP A 252 15.83 9.22 -5.88
C TRP A 252 16.38 7.78 -5.83
N LYS A 253 17.60 7.64 -5.29
CA LYS A 253 18.25 6.37 -4.98
C LYS A 253 18.98 6.45 -3.63
N ASP A 254 19.08 5.33 -2.93
CA ASP A 254 19.65 5.24 -1.59
C ASP A 254 21.19 5.35 -1.49
N THR A 255 21.90 5.63 -2.58
CA THR A 255 23.38 5.58 -2.65
C THR A 255 24.09 6.36 -1.55
N ASN A 256 23.49 7.44 -1.03
CA ASN A 256 24.05 8.27 0.04
C ASN A 256 23.32 8.14 1.39
N ASP A 257 22.34 7.25 1.53
CA ASP A 257 21.55 7.11 2.77
C ASP A 257 22.40 6.48 3.91
N GLN A 258 22.90 7.28 4.84
CA GLN A 258 23.83 6.77 5.85
C GLN A 258 23.19 5.79 6.85
N PHE A 259 21.86 5.69 6.89
CA PHE A 259 21.14 4.83 7.81
C PHE A 259 20.75 3.49 7.20
N LYS A 260 20.83 3.32 5.88
CA LYS A 260 20.45 2.07 5.22
C LYS A 260 21.64 1.13 5.07
N GLN A 261 21.61 -0.01 5.77
CA GLN A 261 22.68 -1.01 5.76
C GLN A 261 22.86 -1.64 4.38
N ASN A 262 21.76 -2.10 3.79
CA ASN A 262 21.76 -2.82 2.51
C ASN A 262 21.34 -1.88 1.39
N LYS A 263 22.33 -1.31 0.68
CA LYS A 263 22.08 -0.49 -0.50
C LYS A 263 21.39 -1.29 -1.59
N LEU A 264 20.34 -0.71 -2.17
CA LEU A 264 19.62 -1.32 -3.26
C LEU A 264 20.39 -1.15 -4.57
N SER A 265 20.40 -2.21 -5.37
CA SER A 265 20.78 -2.11 -6.77
C SER A 265 19.57 -1.69 -7.58
N TYR A 266 19.66 -0.53 -8.24
CA TYR A 266 18.57 0.05 -9.03
C TYR A 266 18.72 -0.21 -10.53
N ALA A 267 17.64 -0.63 -11.17
CA ALA A 267 17.43 -0.44 -12.59
C ALA A 267 16.88 0.98 -12.82
N SER A 268 17.63 1.80 -13.56
CA SER A 268 17.17 3.13 -13.97
C SER A 268 16.34 3.03 -15.24
N ILE A 269 15.15 3.60 -15.20
CA ILE A 269 14.23 3.65 -16.34
C ILE A 269 13.78 5.11 -16.52
N ASN A 270 13.65 5.50 -17.78
CA ASN A 270 12.99 6.73 -18.22
C ASN A 270 12.12 6.35 -19.42
N PHE A 271 10.98 7.01 -19.62
CA PHE A 271 10.10 6.78 -20.75
C PHE A 271 9.43 8.06 -21.26
N ASP A 272 9.20 8.12 -22.58
CA ASP A 272 8.45 9.22 -23.20
C ASP A 272 6.94 8.89 -23.36
N ASP A 273 6.58 7.61 -23.34
CA ASP A 273 5.20 7.11 -23.51
C ASP A 273 4.86 6.09 -22.42
N VAL A 274 3.90 6.44 -21.56
CA VAL A 274 3.44 5.60 -20.46
C VAL A 274 2.78 4.29 -20.94
N SER A 275 2.18 4.27 -22.12
CA SER A 275 1.61 3.05 -22.73
C SER A 275 2.70 2.06 -23.13
N GLU A 276 3.75 2.54 -23.80
CA GLU A 276 4.91 1.70 -24.10
C GLU A 276 5.61 1.27 -22.82
N PHE A 277 5.83 2.18 -21.86
CA PHE A 277 6.44 1.85 -20.57
C PHE A 277 5.69 0.74 -19.84
N SER A 278 4.39 0.90 -19.64
CA SER A 278 3.56 -0.10 -18.93
C SER A 278 3.55 -1.45 -19.65
N SER A 279 3.49 -1.44 -20.98
CA SER A 279 3.61 -2.64 -21.82
C SER A 279 4.96 -3.35 -21.64
N ARG A 280 6.07 -2.60 -21.60
CA ARG A 280 7.41 -3.15 -21.38
C ARG A 280 7.61 -3.64 -19.94
N ILE A 281 7.02 -2.99 -18.94
CA ILE A 281 7.01 -3.48 -17.56
C ILE A 281 6.23 -4.79 -17.47
N ALA A 282 5.05 -4.87 -18.09
CA ALA A 282 4.22 -6.06 -18.08
C ALA A 282 4.96 -7.29 -18.62
N ILE A 283 5.59 -7.19 -19.80
CA ILE A 283 6.37 -8.30 -20.37
C ILE A 283 7.64 -8.59 -19.57
N THR A 284 8.21 -7.61 -18.86
CA THR A 284 9.43 -7.85 -18.06
C THR A 284 9.13 -8.75 -16.85
N PHE A 285 7.94 -8.65 -16.26
CA PHE A 285 7.61 -9.31 -14.99
C PHE A 285 6.55 -10.41 -15.11
N TYR A 286 5.68 -10.36 -16.12
CA TYR A 286 4.52 -11.24 -16.27
C TYR A 286 4.52 -12.05 -17.57
N GLU A 287 5.52 -11.87 -18.44
CA GLU A 287 5.61 -12.68 -19.65
C GLU A 287 5.72 -14.16 -19.31
N VAL A 288 4.83 -14.95 -19.91
CA VAL A 288 4.74 -16.40 -19.68
C VAL A 288 5.41 -17.20 -20.80
N ASN A 289 6.05 -16.54 -21.78
CA ASN A 289 6.53 -17.23 -22.97
C ASN A 289 7.80 -16.61 -23.58
N PRO A 290 8.98 -17.21 -23.39
CA PRO A 290 10.16 -16.90 -24.18
C PRO A 290 10.25 -17.92 -25.33
N VAL A 291 9.59 -17.63 -26.45
CA VAL A 291 9.90 -18.21 -27.79
C VAL A 291 9.45 -19.69 -28.02
N LEU A 292 8.81 -19.94 -29.18
CA LEU A 292 8.69 -21.19 -29.97
C LEU A 292 7.45 -22.11 -29.97
N ASN A 293 6.40 -21.95 -29.16
CA ASN A 293 5.16 -22.73 -29.39
C ASN A 293 3.99 -21.79 -29.71
N ASN A 294 3.36 -22.01 -30.87
CA ASN A 294 2.22 -21.26 -31.42
C ASN A 294 0.94 -21.28 -30.56
N THR A 295 1.03 -21.59 -29.26
CA THR A 295 -0.09 -21.73 -28.35
C THR A 295 0.23 -20.96 -27.07
N PRO A 296 -0.51 -19.88 -26.78
CA PRO A 296 -0.34 -19.12 -25.55
C PRO A 296 -0.66 -19.97 -24.31
N ILE A 297 0.07 -19.73 -23.22
CA ILE A 297 -0.41 -20.11 -21.89
C ILE A 297 -1.49 -19.08 -21.52
N SER A 298 -2.76 -19.47 -21.70
CA SER A 298 -3.94 -18.66 -21.40
C SER A 298 -4.32 -18.74 -19.91
N GLY A 299 -5.04 -17.73 -19.40
CA GLY A 299 -5.54 -17.69 -18.02
C GLY A 299 -4.76 -16.74 -17.09
N LYS A 300 -3.92 -15.85 -17.65
CA LYS A 300 -3.31 -14.75 -16.90
C LYS A 300 -4.21 -13.51 -16.98
N LYS A 301 -4.31 -12.78 -15.87
CA LYS A 301 -5.07 -11.53 -15.83
C LYS A 301 -4.20 -10.34 -16.20
N ALA A 302 -4.79 -9.34 -16.84
CA ALA A 302 -4.20 -8.01 -17.03
C ALA A 302 -5.28 -6.94 -16.85
N ILE A 303 -4.87 -5.76 -16.37
CA ILE A 303 -5.75 -4.60 -16.24
C ILE A 303 -5.32 -3.57 -17.28
N VAL A 304 -6.26 -3.09 -18.10
CA VAL A 304 -6.03 -2.02 -19.07
C VAL A 304 -6.73 -0.75 -18.58
N VAL A 305 -6.01 0.35 -18.52
CA VAL A 305 -6.48 1.68 -18.08
C VAL A 305 -6.31 2.70 -19.19
N ASP A 306 -7.09 3.78 -19.17
CA ASP A 306 -7.01 4.89 -20.14
C ASP A 306 -6.49 6.20 -19.54
N SER A 307 -6.29 6.27 -18.22
CA SER A 307 -5.92 7.50 -17.52
C SER A 307 -5.06 7.25 -16.28
N TYR A 308 -4.37 8.30 -15.83
CA TYR A 308 -3.61 8.31 -14.58
C TYR A 308 -4.49 8.02 -13.35
N GLU A 309 -5.67 8.64 -13.25
CA GLU A 309 -6.61 8.37 -12.16
C GLU A 309 -7.01 6.89 -12.10
N ASN A 310 -7.31 6.30 -13.26
CA ASN A 310 -7.66 4.88 -13.34
C ASN A 310 -6.49 3.97 -12.98
N ALA A 311 -5.25 4.36 -13.29
CA ALA A 311 -4.06 3.63 -12.85
C ALA A 311 -3.87 3.68 -11.32
N LEU A 312 -4.12 4.83 -10.68
CA LEU A 312 -4.10 4.97 -9.22
C LEU A 312 -5.09 3.99 -8.57
N LEU A 313 -6.34 4.01 -9.02
CA LEU A 313 -7.43 3.18 -8.52
C LEU A 313 -7.19 1.67 -8.78
N ALA A 314 -6.56 1.33 -9.90
CA ALA A 314 -6.27 -0.05 -10.28
C ALA A 314 -5.20 -0.72 -9.43
N GLY A 315 -4.28 0.03 -8.80
CA GLY A 315 -3.13 -0.53 -8.07
C GLY A 315 -3.47 -1.62 -7.04
N PRO A 316 -4.36 -1.36 -6.06
CA PRO A 316 -4.78 -2.39 -5.10
C PRO A 316 -5.38 -3.64 -5.77
N LEU A 317 -6.23 -3.45 -6.79
CA LEU A 317 -6.85 -4.53 -7.55
C LEU A 317 -5.79 -5.38 -8.28
N ALA A 318 -4.86 -4.73 -8.98
CA ALA A 318 -3.75 -5.35 -9.69
C ALA A 318 -2.86 -6.18 -8.75
N CYS A 319 -2.56 -5.64 -7.56
CA CYS A 319 -1.79 -6.34 -6.54
C CYS A 319 -2.48 -7.62 -6.08
N MET A 320 -3.79 -7.57 -5.79
CA MET A 320 -4.56 -8.75 -5.34
C MET A 320 -4.67 -9.83 -6.41
N LEU A 321 -4.75 -9.43 -7.68
CA LEU A 321 -4.78 -10.33 -8.83
C LEU A 321 -3.40 -10.87 -9.22
N ASN A 322 -2.33 -10.21 -8.78
CA ASN A 322 -0.99 -10.38 -9.34
C ASN A 322 -1.00 -10.23 -10.87
N ALA A 323 -1.51 -9.08 -11.31
CA ALA A 323 -1.68 -8.73 -12.71
C ALA A 323 -0.96 -7.41 -13.05
N PRO A 324 -0.44 -7.23 -14.27
CA PRO A 324 0.08 -5.95 -14.71
C PRO A 324 -1.03 -4.94 -14.95
N ILE A 325 -0.69 -3.65 -14.80
CA ILE A 325 -1.48 -2.51 -15.27
C ILE A 325 -0.88 -2.03 -16.59
N LEU A 326 -1.72 -1.85 -17.60
CA LEU A 326 -1.35 -1.44 -18.95
C LEU A 326 -2.11 -0.17 -19.31
N TYR A 327 -1.39 0.89 -19.67
CA TYR A 327 -2.02 2.03 -20.33
C TYR A 327 -2.36 1.66 -21.76
N SER A 328 -3.62 1.92 -22.14
CA SER A 328 -4.11 1.66 -23.49
C SER A 328 -3.36 2.49 -24.53
N GLY A 329 -2.79 1.84 -25.53
CA GLY A 329 -2.08 2.46 -26.63
C GLY A 329 -1.60 1.44 -27.66
N SER A 330 -0.63 1.83 -28.49
CA SER A 330 -0.24 1.07 -29.69
C SER A 330 0.42 -0.29 -29.38
N THR A 331 1.01 -0.44 -28.20
CA THR A 331 1.78 -1.63 -27.78
C THR A 331 0.99 -2.57 -26.86
N THR A 332 -0.21 -2.17 -26.42
CA THR A 332 -1.01 -2.91 -25.44
C THR A 332 -1.37 -4.32 -25.92
N ASN A 333 -1.79 -4.49 -27.19
CA ASN A 333 -2.13 -5.80 -27.75
C ASN A 333 -0.93 -6.78 -27.74
N GLU A 334 0.27 -6.29 -28.05
CA GLU A 334 1.47 -7.13 -28.01
C GLU A 334 1.78 -7.56 -26.57
N ALA A 335 1.70 -6.65 -25.61
CA ALA A 335 1.91 -6.96 -24.21
C ALA A 335 0.88 -7.97 -23.69
N LEU A 336 -0.42 -7.74 -23.93
CA LEU A 336 -1.51 -8.65 -23.57
C LEU A 336 -1.29 -10.07 -24.10
N TRP A 337 -0.89 -10.18 -25.37
CA TRP A 337 -0.53 -11.47 -25.97
C TRP A 337 0.61 -12.17 -25.23
N ARG A 338 1.70 -11.44 -24.96
CA ARG A 338 2.92 -11.99 -24.34
C ARG A 338 2.74 -12.36 -22.87
N VAL A 339 1.90 -11.65 -22.13
CA VAL A 339 1.52 -12.02 -20.75
C VAL A 339 0.49 -13.13 -20.70
N GLY A 340 -0.15 -13.48 -21.82
CA GLY A 340 -1.16 -14.55 -21.89
C GLY A 340 -2.58 -14.12 -21.49
N ALA A 341 -2.84 -12.81 -21.43
CA ALA A 341 -4.17 -12.24 -21.19
C ALA A 341 -4.87 -12.01 -22.53
N ILE A 342 -5.45 -13.07 -23.09
CA ILE A 342 -5.87 -13.11 -24.50
C ILE A 342 -7.33 -13.38 -24.72
N LYS A 343 -8.07 -13.77 -23.67
CA LYS A 343 -9.53 -13.96 -23.70
C LYS A 343 -10.25 -12.76 -23.12
N ALA A 344 -11.54 -12.60 -23.44
CA ALA A 344 -12.40 -11.56 -22.86
C ALA A 344 -12.46 -11.61 -21.33
N GLU A 345 -12.43 -12.82 -20.76
CA GLU A 345 -12.41 -13.05 -19.32
C GLU A 345 -11.06 -12.67 -18.67
N ASP A 346 -9.95 -12.69 -19.44
CA ASP A 346 -8.59 -12.45 -18.93
C ASP A 346 -8.28 -10.97 -18.71
N ILE A 347 -9.02 -10.07 -19.35
CA ILE A 347 -8.75 -8.63 -19.37
C ILE A 347 -9.81 -7.89 -18.55
N ILE A 348 -9.34 -7.05 -17.63
CA ILE A 348 -10.19 -6.07 -16.94
C ILE A 348 -9.96 -4.72 -17.61
N SER A 349 -11.01 -4.17 -18.23
CA SER A 349 -10.98 -2.83 -18.80
C SER A 349 -11.43 -1.82 -17.76
N ILE A 350 -10.66 -0.74 -17.56
CA ILE A 350 -11.00 0.36 -16.67
C ILE A 350 -11.00 1.67 -17.47
N GLY A 351 -12.15 2.34 -17.48
CA GLY A 351 -12.39 3.53 -18.29
C GLY A 351 -12.80 3.21 -19.73
N THR A 352 -12.57 4.17 -20.61
CA THR A 352 -12.94 4.16 -22.04
C THR A 352 -11.86 3.54 -22.93
N THR A 353 -11.40 2.34 -22.58
CA THR A 353 -10.40 1.63 -23.39
C THR A 353 -11.02 1.00 -24.65
N PRO A 354 -10.22 0.65 -25.68
CA PRO A 354 -10.69 -0.07 -26.86
C PRO A 354 -11.35 -1.42 -26.55
N TYR A 355 -11.12 -1.99 -25.37
CA TYR A 355 -11.60 -3.31 -24.98
C TYR A 355 -12.91 -3.27 -24.20
N SER A 356 -13.39 -2.08 -23.78
CA SER A 356 -14.52 -1.95 -22.83
C SER A 356 -15.83 -2.60 -23.29
N GLY A 357 -16.02 -2.81 -24.60
CA GLY A 357 -17.18 -3.51 -25.18
C GLY A 357 -16.96 -4.99 -25.48
N GLU A 358 -15.75 -5.52 -25.27
CA GLU A 358 -15.32 -6.84 -25.72
C GLU A 358 -14.92 -7.77 -24.55
N VAL A 359 -14.78 -7.22 -23.34
CA VAL A 359 -14.36 -7.94 -22.11
C VAL A 359 -15.53 -8.23 -21.17
N GLU A 360 -15.36 -9.23 -20.30
CA GLU A 360 -16.39 -9.57 -19.31
C GLU A 360 -16.45 -8.58 -18.13
N THR A 361 -15.32 -7.96 -17.78
CA THR A 361 -15.23 -6.99 -16.69
C THR A 361 -14.78 -5.64 -17.24
N SER A 362 -15.73 -4.71 -17.36
CA SER A 362 -15.54 -3.34 -17.82
C SER A 362 -16.01 -2.39 -16.72
N LEU A 363 -15.09 -1.60 -16.16
CA LEU A 363 -15.30 -0.74 -14.99
C LEU A 363 -15.15 0.72 -15.41
N ASN A 364 -16.23 1.49 -15.37
CA ASN A 364 -16.32 2.84 -15.96
C ASN A 364 -16.41 3.95 -14.91
N SER A 365 -16.31 3.61 -13.61
CA SER A 365 -16.32 4.58 -12.52
C SER A 365 -15.48 4.11 -11.34
N GLN A 366 -15.04 5.07 -10.50
CA GLN A 366 -14.40 4.77 -9.21
C GLN A 366 -15.24 3.79 -8.37
N GLU A 367 -16.56 3.94 -8.35
CA GLU A 367 -17.43 3.07 -7.57
C GLU A 367 -17.37 1.61 -8.06
N GLU A 368 -17.38 1.38 -9.38
CA GLU A 368 -17.27 0.05 -9.98
C GLU A 368 -15.90 -0.59 -9.70
N ILE A 369 -14.81 0.20 -9.78
CA ILE A 369 -13.45 -0.26 -9.45
C ILE A 369 -13.35 -0.67 -7.98
N GLN A 370 -13.89 0.15 -7.08
CA GLN A 370 -13.93 -0.15 -5.65
C GLN A 370 -14.78 -1.40 -5.37
N ASN A 371 -15.96 -1.54 -5.98
CA ASN A 371 -16.83 -2.71 -5.79
C ASN A 371 -16.14 -3.99 -6.26
N CYS A 372 -15.44 -3.94 -7.40
CA CYS A 372 -14.62 -5.05 -7.89
C CYS A 372 -13.50 -5.40 -6.88
N THR A 373 -12.77 -4.40 -6.40
CA THR A 373 -11.69 -4.56 -5.43
C THR A 373 -12.18 -5.17 -4.10
N VAL A 374 -13.27 -4.66 -3.55
CA VAL A 374 -13.89 -5.17 -2.30
C VAL A 374 -14.37 -6.61 -2.47
N SER A 375 -14.99 -6.93 -3.61
CA SER A 375 -15.45 -8.29 -3.91
C SER A 375 -14.29 -9.27 -3.98
N LEU A 376 -13.21 -8.89 -4.65
CA LEU A 376 -12.00 -9.72 -4.76
C LEU A 376 -11.30 -9.88 -3.41
N ALA A 377 -11.19 -8.81 -2.62
CA ALA A 377 -10.61 -8.85 -1.29
C ALA A 377 -11.39 -9.83 -0.39
N THR A 378 -12.72 -9.75 -0.42
CA THR A 378 -13.61 -10.68 0.29
C THR A 378 -13.40 -12.12 -0.15
N GLN A 379 -13.33 -12.38 -1.46
CA GLN A 379 -13.06 -13.71 -2.01
C GLN A 379 -11.71 -14.28 -1.54
N LYS A 380 -10.69 -13.42 -1.41
CA LYS A 380 -9.33 -13.80 -0.98
C LYS A 380 -9.13 -13.76 0.53
N GLY A 381 -10.14 -13.37 1.31
CA GLY A 381 -10.02 -13.19 2.77
C GLY A 381 -9.07 -12.06 3.18
N ILE A 382 -8.88 -11.06 2.30
CA ILE A 382 -8.06 -9.88 2.57
C ILE A 382 -8.90 -8.86 3.33
N ASN A 383 -8.46 -8.47 4.52
CA ASN A 383 -9.11 -7.45 5.32
C ASN A 383 -8.69 -6.05 4.86
N LEU A 384 -9.61 -5.31 4.26
CA LEU A 384 -9.37 -3.94 3.81
C LEU A 384 -9.49 -2.96 4.97
N ASN A 385 -8.38 -2.53 5.54
CA ASN A 385 -8.35 -1.70 6.75
C ASN A 385 -7.65 -0.33 6.57
N TYR A 386 -7.30 0.04 5.35
CA TYR A 386 -6.53 1.24 5.03
C TYR A 386 -7.14 1.98 3.83
N ILE A 387 -7.24 3.31 3.90
CA ILE A 387 -7.63 4.16 2.78
C ILE A 387 -6.49 5.14 2.50
N ALA A 388 -6.04 5.20 1.25
CA ALA A 388 -5.18 6.28 0.75
C ALA A 388 -6.02 7.24 -0.09
N VAL A 389 -6.18 8.47 0.38
CA VAL A 389 -6.88 9.54 -0.32
C VAL A 389 -5.87 10.28 -1.19
N ALA A 390 -6.19 10.45 -2.47
CA ALA A 390 -5.31 11.09 -3.44
C ALA A 390 -6.12 12.00 -4.37
N ASN A 391 -5.56 13.16 -4.73
CA ASN A 391 -6.14 14.00 -5.76
C ASN A 391 -5.37 13.77 -7.08
N PRO A 392 -6.00 13.18 -8.12
CA PRO A 392 -5.32 12.90 -9.39
C PRO A 392 -4.95 14.17 -10.17
N ASP A 393 -5.55 15.32 -9.85
CA ASP A 393 -5.33 16.61 -10.51
C ASP A 393 -4.33 17.51 -9.74
N ASP A 394 -3.40 16.91 -9.00
CA ASP A 394 -2.40 17.61 -8.17
C ASP A 394 -1.19 18.13 -8.95
N ASN A 395 -1.42 18.76 -10.11
CA ASN A 395 -0.40 19.19 -11.06
C ASN A 395 0.41 20.45 -10.66
N THR A 396 0.04 21.14 -9.59
CA THR A 396 0.58 22.49 -9.34
C THR A 396 1.83 22.47 -8.46
N ASP A 397 2.95 22.94 -9.02
CA ASP A 397 4.10 23.48 -8.26
C ASP A 397 4.29 25.00 -8.47
N SER A 398 3.39 25.64 -9.24
CA SER A 398 3.57 27.03 -9.69
C SER A 398 2.28 27.86 -9.67
N ASN A 399 2.37 29.03 -9.02
CA ASN A 399 1.52 30.23 -9.16
C ASN A 399 0.29 30.46 -8.27
N SER A 400 0.00 29.65 -7.25
CA SER A 400 -1.22 29.86 -6.43
C SER A 400 -0.98 30.53 -5.07
N GLY A 401 0.26 30.72 -4.63
CA GLY A 401 0.56 31.15 -3.25
C GLY A 401 0.32 30.05 -2.21
N TYR A 402 -0.05 28.84 -2.64
CA TYR A 402 -0.18 27.66 -1.81
C TYR A 402 1.11 26.83 -1.82
N ILE A 403 1.34 26.11 -0.72
CA ILE A 403 2.46 25.19 -0.55
C ILE A 403 2.04 23.85 -1.15
N ALA A 404 2.44 23.58 -2.40
CA ALA A 404 2.04 22.37 -3.12
C ALA A 404 3.25 21.61 -3.68
N THR A 405 3.21 20.29 -3.73
CA THR A 405 4.16 19.44 -4.44
C THR A 405 3.41 18.60 -5.45
N ALA A 406 3.77 18.77 -6.72
CA ALA A 406 3.05 18.13 -7.80
C ALA A 406 3.15 16.60 -7.74
N HIS A 407 2.04 15.93 -8.06
CA HIS A 407 1.96 14.47 -8.25
C HIS A 407 2.29 13.62 -7.02
N LEU A 408 2.16 14.14 -5.79
CA LEU A 408 2.26 13.33 -4.57
C LEU A 408 1.24 12.18 -4.57
N SER A 409 0.08 12.40 -5.19
CA SER A 409 -0.98 11.41 -5.41
C SER A 409 -0.48 10.06 -5.93
N THR A 410 0.63 10.05 -6.67
CA THR A 410 1.18 8.86 -7.30
C THR A 410 1.59 7.76 -6.31
N PHE A 411 1.93 8.15 -5.07
CA PHE A 411 2.25 7.23 -3.99
C PHE A 411 1.03 6.65 -3.28
N GLY A 412 -0.17 7.23 -3.46
CA GLY A 412 -1.40 6.74 -2.81
C GLY A 412 -1.69 5.28 -3.17
N SER A 413 -1.44 4.91 -4.43
CA SER A 413 -1.57 3.54 -4.92
C SER A 413 -0.58 2.57 -4.26
N LEU A 414 0.65 3.02 -4.03
CA LEU A 414 1.68 2.23 -3.37
C LEU A 414 1.35 1.99 -1.87
N PHE A 415 0.98 3.03 -1.13
CA PHE A 415 0.58 2.89 0.28
C PHE A 415 -0.64 1.98 0.45
N ALA A 416 -1.69 2.23 -0.34
CA ALA A 416 -2.89 1.39 -0.31
C ALA A 416 -2.54 -0.06 -0.67
N ALA A 417 -1.76 -0.30 -1.73
CA ALA A 417 -1.35 -1.64 -2.09
C ALA A 417 -0.64 -2.35 -0.91
N MET A 418 0.31 -1.72 -0.25
CA MET A 418 1.11 -2.35 0.81
C MET A 418 0.30 -2.66 2.06
N HIS A 419 -0.63 -1.78 2.44
CA HIS A 419 -1.43 -1.94 3.65
C HIS A 419 -2.73 -2.71 3.44
N ASN A 420 -2.87 -3.43 2.31
CA ASN A 420 -4.14 -4.06 1.91
C ASN A 420 -5.30 -3.07 1.95
N GLY A 421 -5.06 -1.86 1.48
CA GLY A 421 -6.00 -0.76 1.44
C GLY A 421 -6.70 -0.58 0.09
N ILE A 422 -7.43 0.52 0.02
CA ILE A 422 -8.09 1.03 -1.19
C ILE A 422 -7.61 2.47 -1.44
N VAL A 423 -7.47 2.82 -2.72
CA VAL A 423 -7.27 4.21 -3.14
C VAL A 423 -8.63 4.89 -3.30
N LEU A 424 -8.75 6.11 -2.79
CA LEU A 424 -9.89 6.99 -2.99
C LEU A 424 -9.42 8.26 -3.70
N THR A 425 -9.84 8.43 -4.95
CA THR A 425 -9.59 9.65 -5.71
C THR A 425 -10.68 10.68 -5.45
N VAL A 426 -10.27 11.93 -5.27
CA VAL A 426 -11.11 13.06 -4.84
C VAL A 426 -10.64 14.35 -5.51
N SER A 427 -11.54 15.32 -5.65
CA SER A 427 -11.17 16.70 -5.96
C SER A 427 -10.66 17.42 -4.70
N ALA A 428 -9.97 18.54 -4.88
CA ALA A 428 -9.51 19.42 -3.80
C ALA A 428 -10.67 20.22 -3.15
N ASP A 429 -11.68 19.51 -2.64
CA ASP A 429 -12.84 20.07 -1.96
C ASP A 429 -13.13 19.28 -0.67
N ALA A 430 -13.08 19.97 0.47
CA ALA A 430 -13.20 19.34 1.77
C ALA A 430 -14.49 18.51 1.92
N GLN A 431 -15.62 19.08 1.51
CA GLN A 431 -16.94 18.42 1.60
C GLN A 431 -16.98 17.13 0.77
N SER A 432 -16.43 17.18 -0.44
CA SER A 432 -16.35 16.04 -1.34
C SER A 432 -15.43 14.96 -0.80
N ILE A 433 -14.28 15.33 -0.23
CA ILE A 433 -13.33 14.41 0.42
C ILE A 433 -14.01 13.64 1.55
N ASP A 434 -14.62 14.36 2.47
CA ASP A 434 -15.26 13.78 3.65
C ASP A 434 -16.41 12.83 3.30
N SER A 435 -17.27 13.27 2.39
CA SER A 435 -18.40 12.49 1.91
C SER A 435 -17.93 11.19 1.25
N ALA A 436 -16.85 11.25 0.47
CA ALA A 436 -16.28 10.09 -0.22
C ALA A 436 -15.66 9.09 0.77
N ILE A 437 -14.95 9.56 1.80
CA ILE A 437 -14.37 8.72 2.86
C ILE A 437 -15.49 8.01 3.63
N SER A 438 -16.51 8.75 4.07
CA SER A 438 -17.64 8.19 4.82
C SER A 438 -18.40 7.13 4.00
N GLN A 439 -18.68 7.40 2.72
CA GLN A 439 -19.33 6.44 1.82
C GLN A 439 -18.51 5.16 1.64
N LEU A 440 -17.19 5.26 1.44
CA LEU A 440 -16.32 4.10 1.31
C LEU A 440 -16.24 3.30 2.63
N CYS A 441 -16.09 3.98 3.77
CA CYS A 441 -16.05 3.33 5.08
C CYS A 441 -17.38 2.61 5.39
N LYS A 442 -18.51 3.20 4.98
CA LYS A 442 -19.84 2.59 5.11
C LYS A 442 -19.98 1.36 4.24
N LYS A 443 -19.47 1.40 3.00
CA LYS A 443 -19.40 0.24 2.10
C LYS A 443 -18.59 -0.91 2.70
N LEU A 444 -17.51 -0.60 3.41
CA LEU A 444 -16.65 -1.57 4.10
C LEU A 444 -17.19 -1.99 5.49
N SER A 445 -18.36 -1.49 5.89
CA SER A 445 -19.02 -1.91 7.13
C SER A 445 -19.70 -3.26 6.96
N THR A 446 -19.56 -4.12 7.97
CA THR A 446 -20.35 -5.36 8.06
C THR A 446 -21.83 -5.11 8.38
N LYS A 447 -22.18 -3.88 8.80
CA LYS A 447 -23.57 -3.46 9.07
C LYS A 447 -23.84 -2.05 8.49
N PRO A 448 -23.86 -1.89 7.15
CA PRO A 448 -23.98 -0.57 6.51
C PRO A 448 -25.33 0.12 6.75
N SER A 449 -26.38 -0.64 7.08
CA SER A 449 -27.72 -0.11 7.38
C SER A 449 -27.92 0.26 8.85
N ASP A 450 -26.95 -0.06 9.73
CA ASP A 450 -27.02 0.28 11.15
C ASP A 450 -26.82 1.80 11.32
N SER A 451 -27.55 2.42 12.23
CA SER A 451 -27.38 3.84 12.54
C SER A 451 -26.01 4.16 13.11
N GLN A 452 -25.26 3.15 13.59
CA GLN A 452 -23.88 3.22 14.06
C GLN A 452 -22.94 2.36 13.20
N TRP A 453 -23.16 2.33 11.88
CA TRP A 453 -22.40 1.52 10.91
C TRP A 453 -20.88 1.68 11.04
N TRP A 454 -20.39 2.86 11.47
CA TRP A 454 -18.97 3.18 11.64
C TRP A 454 -18.28 2.28 12.68
N LYS A 455 -19.01 1.76 13.67
CA LYS A 455 -18.47 0.79 14.65
C LYS A 455 -18.13 -0.57 14.04
N TYR A 456 -18.61 -0.82 12.83
CA TYR A 456 -18.54 -2.10 12.14
C TYR A 456 -17.74 -2.06 10.84
N THR A 457 -17.09 -0.93 10.54
CA THR A 457 -16.14 -0.83 9.43
C THR A 457 -14.84 -1.56 9.75
N SER A 458 -14.25 -2.20 8.73
CA SER A 458 -12.91 -2.78 8.82
C SER A 458 -11.80 -1.73 8.76
N VAL A 459 -12.11 -0.52 8.28
CA VAL A 459 -11.15 0.57 8.11
C VAL A 459 -10.63 1.06 9.45
N LYS A 460 -9.31 1.15 9.58
CA LYS A 460 -8.61 1.66 10.76
C LYS A 460 -7.77 2.88 10.45
N TYR A 461 -7.24 2.96 9.23
CA TYR A 461 -6.24 3.95 8.84
C TYR A 461 -6.73 4.79 7.67
N LEU A 462 -6.50 6.09 7.77
CA LEU A 462 -6.79 7.08 6.74
C LEU A 462 -5.52 7.87 6.44
N LEU A 463 -4.98 7.73 5.23
CA LEU A 463 -3.85 8.51 4.76
C LEU A 463 -4.31 9.58 3.78
N MET A 464 -4.01 10.83 4.08
CA MET A 464 -4.10 11.95 3.14
C MET A 464 -2.78 12.06 2.37
N CYS A 465 -2.76 11.58 1.12
CA CYS A 465 -1.56 11.60 0.28
C CYS A 465 -1.50 12.88 -0.55
N GLY A 466 -1.14 13.98 0.10
CA GLY A 466 -1.10 15.31 -0.51
C GLY A 466 -0.98 16.42 0.53
N ASP A 467 -0.50 17.57 0.07
CA ASP A 467 -0.43 18.81 0.85
C ASP A 467 -1.78 19.54 0.96
N SER A 468 -1.76 20.74 1.56
CA SER A 468 -2.95 21.56 1.83
C SER A 468 -3.60 22.18 0.59
N ALA A 469 -2.93 22.17 -0.57
CA ALA A 469 -3.50 22.61 -1.84
C ALA A 469 -4.19 21.46 -2.57
N SER A 470 -3.52 20.30 -2.59
CA SER A 470 -4.02 19.07 -3.24
C SER A 470 -5.18 18.45 -2.46
N LEU A 471 -5.04 18.38 -1.14
CA LEU A 471 -6.03 17.84 -0.20
C LEU A 471 -6.22 18.87 0.93
N PRO A 472 -7.15 19.83 0.79
CA PRO A 472 -7.33 20.90 1.76
C PRO A 472 -7.67 20.37 3.15
N PHE A 473 -7.34 21.15 4.19
CA PHE A 473 -7.84 20.92 5.54
C PHE A 473 -9.29 21.40 5.67
N VAL A 474 -9.97 20.95 6.72
CA VAL A 474 -11.16 21.63 7.22
C VAL A 474 -10.71 22.74 8.18
N TYR A 475 -11.25 23.96 8.01
CA TYR A 475 -10.82 25.14 8.77
C TYR A 475 -11.89 25.58 9.76
N TYR A 476 -11.50 25.72 11.02
CA TYR A 476 -12.39 26.15 12.09
C TYR A 476 -11.94 27.49 12.68
N TRP A 477 -12.92 28.29 13.11
CA TRP A 477 -12.64 29.55 13.79
C TRP A 477 -12.36 29.32 15.26
N ARG A 478 -11.27 29.90 15.75
CA ARG A 478 -10.95 30.01 17.16
C ARG A 478 -10.78 31.48 17.53
N GLN A 479 -11.44 31.91 18.60
CA GLN A 479 -11.12 33.18 19.23
C GLN A 479 -9.83 33.01 20.03
N ASP A 480 -8.82 33.81 19.71
CA ASP A 480 -7.53 33.80 20.39
C ASP A 480 -7.39 35.10 21.20
N ASP A 481 -7.40 34.97 22.52
CA ASP A 481 -7.22 36.08 23.46
C ASP A 481 -5.76 36.58 23.48
N ALA A 482 -4.79 35.78 23.01
CA ALA A 482 -3.37 36.16 22.90
C ALA A 482 -3.08 37.05 21.68
N ILE A 483 -3.92 37.01 20.63
CA ILE A 483 -3.81 37.91 19.47
C ILE A 483 -4.49 39.25 19.82
N ASN A 484 -3.78 40.11 20.54
CA ASN A 484 -4.20 41.48 20.89
C ASN A 484 -5.57 41.57 21.58
N GLY A 485 -6.00 40.53 22.29
CA GLY A 485 -7.20 40.54 23.15
C GLY A 485 -8.55 40.53 22.43
N GLN A 486 -8.63 40.42 21.10
CA GLN A 486 -9.88 40.26 20.30
C GLN A 486 -9.68 39.57 18.93
N GLY A 487 -8.61 38.79 18.75
CA GLY A 487 -8.28 38.15 17.47
C GLY A 487 -9.08 36.88 17.19
N TRP A 488 -9.32 36.60 15.91
CA TRP A 488 -9.86 35.31 15.45
C TRP A 488 -8.88 34.70 14.47
N GLU A 489 -8.61 33.41 14.61
CA GLU A 489 -7.75 32.67 13.69
C GLU A 489 -8.46 31.43 13.13
N PHE A 490 -7.92 30.91 12.04
CA PHE A 490 -8.34 29.64 11.46
C PHE A 490 -7.44 28.50 11.93
N VAL A 491 -8.02 27.44 12.46
CA VAL A 491 -7.34 26.20 12.82
C VAL A 491 -7.63 25.14 11.75
N PRO A 492 -6.64 24.74 10.93
CA PRO A 492 -6.77 23.64 9.99
C PRO A 492 -6.65 22.29 10.71
N SER A 493 -7.53 21.36 10.36
CA SER A 493 -7.55 20.01 10.92
C SER A 493 -7.93 18.95 9.90
N ASP A 494 -7.32 17.77 10.04
CA ASP A 494 -7.72 16.53 9.35
C ASP A 494 -8.63 15.65 10.20
N ASN A 495 -8.88 15.98 11.47
CA ASN A 495 -9.75 15.20 12.35
C ASN A 495 -11.13 14.94 11.76
N PRO A 496 -11.81 15.92 11.11
CA PRO A 496 -13.14 15.68 10.58
C PRO A 496 -13.16 14.57 9.52
N TYR A 497 -12.15 14.47 8.67
CA TYR A 497 -12.07 13.39 7.67
C TYR A 497 -11.98 12.00 8.29
N ALA A 498 -11.46 11.91 9.52
CA ALA A 498 -11.31 10.68 10.27
C ALA A 498 -12.49 10.37 11.19
N ASP A 499 -13.42 11.30 11.34
CA ASP A 499 -14.65 11.18 12.12
C ASP A 499 -15.79 10.70 11.23
N LEU A 500 -16.34 9.52 11.54
CA LEU A 500 -17.32 8.82 10.72
C LEU A 500 -18.74 8.92 11.28
N ASP A 501 -18.90 9.40 12.51
CA ASP A 501 -20.19 9.48 13.19
C ASP A 501 -20.82 10.88 13.24
N GLY A 502 -20.09 11.90 12.78
CA GLY A 502 -20.55 13.26 12.64
C GLY A 502 -21.36 13.60 11.38
N ASP A 503 -21.88 14.83 11.37
CA ASP A 503 -22.54 15.41 10.20
C ASP A 503 -21.51 15.67 9.09
N THR A 504 -21.76 15.14 7.90
CA THR A 504 -20.91 15.38 6.73
C THR A 504 -20.87 16.85 6.32
N VAL A 505 -21.87 17.67 6.69
CA VAL A 505 -21.94 19.08 6.25
C VAL A 505 -21.04 19.97 7.10
N PHE A 506 -19.99 20.54 6.49
CA PHE A 506 -19.13 21.52 7.16
C PHE A 506 -19.80 22.89 7.27
N THR A 507 -20.11 23.33 8.48
CA THR A 507 -20.55 24.71 8.75
C THR A 507 -19.39 25.69 8.87
N HIS A 508 -18.16 25.19 9.01
CA HIS A 508 -16.95 25.98 9.21
C HIS A 508 -16.07 25.90 7.96
N THR A 509 -16.05 27.00 7.21
CA THR A 509 -15.22 27.21 6.02
C THR A 509 -14.52 28.55 6.17
N LEU A 510 -13.56 28.88 5.30
CA LEU A 510 -12.92 30.21 5.29
C LEU A 510 -13.94 31.37 5.21
N THR A 511 -15.16 31.10 4.75
CA THR A 511 -16.25 32.07 4.60
C THR A 511 -17.33 31.99 5.69
N SER A 512 -17.22 31.08 6.66
CA SER A 512 -18.25 30.91 7.70
C SER A 512 -18.23 32.03 8.73
N THR A 513 -19.36 32.25 9.40
CA THR A 513 -19.47 33.17 10.54
C THR A 513 -18.51 32.74 11.64
N LYS A 514 -17.81 33.72 12.24
CA LYS A 514 -16.93 33.51 13.39
C LYS A 514 -17.76 33.09 14.60
N THR A 515 -17.62 31.85 15.03
CA THR A 515 -18.19 31.33 16.26
C THR A 515 -17.15 30.45 16.94
N ASN A 516 -17.20 30.39 18.28
CA ASN A 516 -16.47 29.37 19.05
C ASN A 516 -17.27 28.05 19.09
N ASP A 517 -18.30 27.91 18.25
CA ASP A 517 -19.10 26.69 18.22
C ASP A 517 -18.23 25.56 17.68
N MET A 518 -18.06 24.58 18.55
CA MET A 518 -17.25 23.44 18.30
C MET A 518 -18.04 22.36 17.58
N ASP A 519 -17.45 21.87 16.50
CA ASP A 519 -17.90 20.65 15.84
C ASP A 519 -17.52 19.42 16.69
N ALA A 520 -18.47 18.54 16.96
CA ALA A 520 -18.23 17.33 17.75
C ALA A 520 -17.19 16.42 17.07
N ARG A 521 -17.11 16.48 15.73
CA ARG A 521 -16.21 15.70 14.87
C ARG A 521 -14.73 15.86 15.15
N LEU A 522 -14.39 16.90 15.90
CA LEU A 522 -13.02 17.28 16.19
C LEU A 522 -12.41 16.47 17.33
N ARG A 523 -13.24 15.82 18.16
CA ARG A 523 -12.81 15.16 19.39
C ARG A 523 -12.73 13.64 19.27
N THR A 524 -13.46 13.06 18.32
CA THR A 524 -13.76 11.62 18.30
C THR A 524 -13.42 10.96 16.97
N PRO A 525 -12.24 11.17 16.37
CA PRO A 525 -11.91 10.49 15.11
C PRO A 525 -11.97 8.96 15.28
N GLU A 526 -12.82 8.29 14.51
CA GLU A 526 -12.89 6.83 14.43
C GLU A 526 -11.68 6.22 13.71
N LEU A 527 -11.03 6.97 12.82
CA LEU A 527 -9.89 6.49 12.04
C LEU A 527 -8.57 7.08 12.57
N ALA A 528 -7.51 6.29 12.52
CA ALA A 528 -6.15 6.79 12.69
C ALA A 528 -5.74 7.55 11.42
N CYS A 529 -5.69 8.89 11.53
CA CYS A 529 -5.38 9.77 10.41
C CYS A 529 -3.88 10.07 10.34
N GLY A 530 -3.35 10.17 9.12
CA GLY A 530 -2.04 10.72 8.84
C GLY A 530 -2.04 11.44 7.50
N ARG A 531 -1.11 12.37 7.32
CA ARG A 531 -0.93 13.16 6.11
C ARG A 531 0.51 13.07 5.64
N ILE A 532 0.70 12.84 4.35
CA ILE A 532 2.04 12.84 3.77
C ILE A 532 2.25 14.09 2.94
N VAL A 533 3.35 14.79 3.22
CA VAL A 533 3.86 15.92 2.43
C VAL A 533 5.35 15.73 2.18
N ALA A 534 5.85 16.30 1.10
CA ALA A 534 7.27 16.27 0.76
C ALA A 534 7.63 17.51 -0.06
N LYS A 535 8.89 17.97 -0.05
CA LYS A 535 9.29 19.14 -0.84
C LYS A 535 9.31 18.84 -2.34
N THR A 536 9.73 17.61 -2.68
CA THR A 536 9.84 17.07 -4.03
C THR A 536 9.40 15.60 -4.06
N LEU A 537 9.16 15.05 -5.25
CA LEU A 537 8.94 13.61 -5.42
C LEU A 537 10.16 12.75 -5.06
N ASN A 538 11.36 13.32 -5.10
CA ASN A 538 12.57 12.64 -4.64
C ASN A 538 12.52 12.44 -3.12
N ASP A 539 12.14 13.48 -2.37
CA ASP A 539 11.98 13.40 -0.92
C ASP A 539 10.85 12.44 -0.56
N MET A 540 9.77 12.42 -1.35
CA MET A 540 8.68 11.46 -1.19
C MET A 540 9.15 10.02 -1.41
N SER A 541 9.96 9.77 -2.44
CA SER A 541 10.58 8.45 -2.67
C SER A 541 11.49 8.03 -1.53
N SER A 542 12.30 8.97 -1.01
CA SER A 542 13.15 8.72 0.16
C SER A 542 12.32 8.38 1.39
N TYR A 543 11.23 9.10 1.62
CA TYR A 543 10.29 8.83 2.72
C TYR A 543 9.62 7.46 2.56
N PHE A 544 9.17 7.12 1.35
CA PHE A 544 8.54 5.84 1.06
C PHE A 544 9.49 4.66 1.31
N ASP A 545 10.72 4.73 0.78
CA ASP A 545 11.76 3.72 1.03
C ASP A 545 12.10 3.60 2.52
N ARG A 546 12.07 4.72 3.25
CA ARG A 546 12.33 4.76 4.69
C ARG A 546 11.25 4.04 5.50
N VAL A 547 9.98 4.23 5.19
CA VAL A 547 8.86 3.59 5.91
C VAL A 547 8.80 2.09 5.62
N PHE A 548 8.93 1.69 4.35
CA PHE A 548 8.77 0.28 3.96
C PHE A 548 10.03 -0.57 4.08
N ASN A 549 11.21 0.05 4.10
CA ASN A 549 12.48 -0.61 4.46
C ASN A 549 13.03 -0.07 5.78
N TYR A 550 12.15 0.20 6.75
CA TYR A 550 12.55 0.59 8.11
C TYR A 550 13.44 -0.48 8.75
N GLY A 551 13.11 -1.77 8.51
CA GLY A 551 13.91 -2.95 8.89
C GLY A 551 15.38 -2.90 8.50
N ASP A 552 15.68 -2.47 7.27
CA ASP A 552 17.04 -2.43 6.72
C ASP A 552 17.89 -1.27 7.28
N ARG A 553 17.30 -0.43 8.14
CA ARG A 553 17.95 0.71 8.77
C ARG A 553 18.43 0.43 10.19
N PHE A 554 18.17 -0.77 10.70
CA PHE A 554 18.64 -1.20 12.02
C PHE A 554 20.10 -1.57 12.01
N GLY A 555 20.85 -1.12 13.02
CA GLY A 555 22.27 -1.44 13.16
C GLY A 555 23.19 -0.68 12.21
N ALA A 556 22.77 0.43 11.61
CA ALA A 556 23.70 1.32 10.93
C ALA A 556 24.70 1.86 11.97
N SER A 557 25.89 1.28 12.00
CA SER A 557 26.94 1.54 13.00
C SER A 557 27.63 2.91 12.87
N SER A 558 27.19 3.73 11.91
CA SER A 558 27.74 5.06 11.67
C SER A 558 26.61 6.08 11.59
N LEU A 559 26.55 6.94 12.60
CA LEU A 559 25.78 8.18 12.55
C LEU A 559 26.20 9.03 11.34
N PRO A 560 25.36 9.96 10.88
CA PRO A 560 25.73 10.87 9.83
C PRO A 560 27.02 11.65 10.13
N ALA A 561 27.77 11.96 9.07
CA ALA A 561 29.10 12.56 9.20
C ALA A 561 29.11 13.97 9.84
N ASP A 562 27.95 14.63 9.92
CA ASP A 562 27.76 16.02 10.36
C ASP A 562 27.22 16.17 11.80
N VAL A 563 27.19 15.08 12.57
CA VAL A 563 26.48 15.00 13.87
C VAL A 563 27.25 15.60 15.07
N GLY A 564 28.60 15.64 15.07
CA GLY A 564 29.42 16.18 16.18
C GLY A 564 29.28 15.39 17.52
N LEU A 565 30.31 15.33 18.38
CA LEU A 565 30.27 14.55 19.65
C LEU A 565 30.82 15.31 20.88
N PRO A 566 30.27 15.15 22.12
CA PRO A 566 28.97 14.54 22.52
C PRO A 566 28.07 15.43 23.45
N ALA A 567 26.73 15.19 23.52
CA ALA A 567 26.07 14.33 24.52
C ALA A 567 24.85 13.49 24.03
N LEU A 568 25.14 12.24 23.65
CA LEU A 568 24.46 10.95 23.85
C LEU A 568 25.58 9.93 23.56
N SER A 569 25.67 8.82 24.29
CA SER A 569 26.87 7.96 24.25
C SER A 569 27.22 7.53 22.81
N PRO A 570 28.46 7.69 22.34
CA PRO A 570 28.88 7.21 21.01
C PRO A 570 28.83 5.67 20.86
N TYR A 571 28.42 4.96 21.91
CA TYR A 571 28.27 3.51 21.94
C TYR A 571 26.80 3.04 21.91
N SER A 572 25.80 3.94 21.88
CA SER A 572 24.39 3.54 21.75
C SER A 572 23.87 3.77 20.34
N ASP A 573 23.32 2.71 19.76
CA ASP A 573 22.65 2.79 18.48
C ASP A 573 21.41 3.73 18.59
N TRP A 574 21.15 4.50 17.52
CA TRP A 574 20.14 5.57 17.53
C TRP A 574 18.73 5.07 17.90
N GLN A 575 18.39 3.81 17.58
CA GLN A 575 17.07 3.22 17.85
C GLN A 575 16.71 3.17 19.34
N ASN A 576 17.71 3.20 20.22
CA ASN A 576 17.55 3.09 21.67
C ASN A 576 17.64 4.43 22.41
N ASN A 577 17.76 5.54 21.67
CA ASN A 577 17.95 6.85 22.26
C ASN A 577 16.67 7.69 22.13
N ALA A 578 16.40 8.49 23.14
CA ALA A 578 15.35 9.50 23.14
C ALA A 578 15.91 10.85 23.60
N VAL A 579 15.45 11.92 22.98
CA VAL A 579 15.83 13.31 23.33
C VAL A 579 14.59 14.06 23.75
N THR A 580 14.69 14.79 24.87
CA THR A 580 13.65 15.71 25.33
C THR A 580 14.24 17.07 25.65
N TRP A 581 13.48 18.15 25.47
CA TRP A 581 13.87 19.47 25.99
C TRP A 581 12.65 20.34 26.31
N CYS A 582 12.89 21.39 27.09
CA CYS A 582 12.00 22.51 27.33
C CYS A 582 12.68 23.81 26.89
N GLY A 583 12.01 24.58 26.04
CA GLY A 583 12.53 25.79 25.40
C GLY A 583 12.73 26.99 26.33
N LEU A 584 13.47 27.99 25.86
CA LEU A 584 13.67 29.24 26.60
C LEU A 584 12.37 30.05 26.65
N ALA A 585 11.98 30.50 27.84
CA ALA A 585 10.81 31.36 28.07
C ALA A 585 9.44 30.73 27.70
N ALA A 586 9.34 29.41 27.63
CA ALA A 586 8.05 28.75 27.53
C ALA A 586 7.20 29.11 28.77
N GLU A 587 6.01 29.68 28.53
CA GLU A 587 5.12 30.20 29.58
C GLU A 587 4.55 29.09 30.48
N PHE A 588 4.68 27.82 30.05
CA PHE A 588 4.08 26.64 30.64
C PHE A 588 4.95 25.39 30.50
N GLY A 589 6.04 25.29 31.26
CA GLY A 589 6.84 24.07 31.39
C GLY A 589 7.18 23.83 32.86
N ALA A 590 6.65 22.76 33.45
CA ALA A 590 6.98 22.38 34.82
C ALA A 590 8.12 21.35 34.80
N GLN A 591 9.14 21.53 35.64
CA GLN A 591 10.23 20.55 35.81
C GLN A 591 9.70 19.12 36.07
N SER A 592 8.52 19.01 36.69
CA SER A 592 7.83 17.74 36.95
C SER A 592 7.36 17.01 35.69
N LEU A 593 7.01 17.73 34.61
CA LEU A 593 6.52 17.13 33.36
C LEU A 593 7.65 16.57 32.51
N LEU A 594 8.72 17.34 32.37
CA LEU A 594 9.96 16.88 31.76
C LEU A 594 10.52 15.65 32.49
N SER A 595 10.46 15.64 33.83
CA SER A 595 10.79 14.46 34.63
C SER A 595 9.89 13.27 34.27
N ALA A 596 8.58 13.48 34.13
CA ALA A 596 7.66 12.42 33.71
C ALA A 596 8.00 11.85 32.33
N TYR A 597 8.41 12.68 31.36
CA TYR A 597 8.86 12.20 30.04
C TYR A 597 10.09 11.31 30.17
N GLN A 598 11.07 11.76 30.95
CA GLN A 598 12.31 11.03 31.20
C GLN A 598 12.01 9.68 31.85
N TRP A 599 11.21 9.65 32.92
CA TRP A 599 10.80 8.41 33.59
C TRP A 599 10.07 7.45 32.66
N MET A 600 9.11 7.97 31.91
CA MET A 600 8.33 7.23 30.94
C MET A 600 9.22 6.55 29.89
N LEU A 601 10.18 7.28 29.31
CA LEU A 601 11.12 6.75 28.32
C LEU A 601 12.12 5.76 28.93
N LEU A 602 12.61 6.01 30.14
CA LEU A 602 13.47 5.09 30.89
C LEU A 602 12.74 3.79 31.23
N ASP A 603 11.46 3.85 31.61
CA ASP A 603 10.62 2.68 31.91
C ASP A 603 10.42 1.79 30.68
N TRP A 604 10.45 2.37 29.47
CA TRP A 604 10.46 1.60 28.21
C TRP A 604 11.87 1.28 27.70
N GLY A 605 12.89 1.64 28.47
CA GLY A 605 14.29 1.28 28.26
C GLY A 605 15.00 2.06 27.16
N PHE A 606 14.61 3.31 26.94
CA PHE A 606 15.41 4.25 26.15
C PHE A 606 16.55 4.83 26.99
N ASN A 607 17.69 5.08 26.36
CA ASN A 607 18.64 6.06 26.87
C ASN A 607 18.05 7.44 26.62
N THR A 608 17.96 8.26 27.67
CA THR A 608 17.35 9.57 27.56
C THR A 608 18.41 10.68 27.64
N GLN A 609 18.22 11.73 26.85
CA GLN A 609 18.98 12.97 26.90
C GLN A 609 18.00 14.12 27.14
N GLU A 610 18.32 14.96 28.13
CA GLU A 610 17.55 16.13 28.53
C GLU A 610 18.34 17.38 28.14
N ASP A 611 17.86 18.10 27.12
CA ASP A 611 18.57 19.20 26.46
C ASP A 611 18.02 20.59 26.79
N SER A 612 17.21 20.76 27.84
CA SER A 612 16.70 22.07 28.24
C SER A 612 17.82 23.08 28.52
N ALA A 613 18.93 22.61 29.10
CA ALA A 613 20.12 23.45 29.29
C ALA A 613 20.67 23.98 27.98
N HIS A 614 20.70 23.17 26.91
CA HIS A 614 21.07 23.64 25.57
C HIS A 614 20.03 24.60 25.02
N ALA A 615 18.74 24.27 25.16
CA ALA A 615 17.62 25.07 24.68
C ALA A 615 17.60 26.49 25.25
N HIS A 616 18.17 26.69 26.44
CA HIS A 616 18.27 28.00 27.10
C HIS A 616 19.49 28.82 26.67
N THR A 617 20.24 28.38 25.66
CA THR A 617 21.40 29.09 25.12
C THR A 617 21.18 29.61 23.70
N LEU A 618 21.89 30.68 23.33
CA LEU A 618 21.82 31.29 21.99
C LEU A 618 22.29 30.38 20.85
N VAL A 619 23.03 29.30 21.16
CA VAL A 619 23.55 28.33 20.18
C VAL A 619 22.91 26.94 20.32
N GLY A 620 21.91 26.82 21.20
CA GLY A 620 21.30 25.56 21.62
C GLY A 620 20.71 24.72 20.50
N GLY A 621 19.99 25.35 19.56
CA GLY A 621 19.30 24.63 18.49
C GLY A 621 20.19 23.75 17.63
N GLY A 622 21.45 24.14 17.41
CA GLY A 622 22.40 23.31 16.67
C GLY A 622 22.87 22.07 17.44
N LEU A 623 22.93 22.14 18.76
CA LEU A 623 23.28 21.02 19.63
C LEU A 623 22.13 20.02 19.70
N ILE A 624 20.92 20.52 19.97
CA ILE A 624 19.70 19.70 20.00
C ILE A 624 19.48 19.00 18.65
N ALA A 625 19.66 19.70 17.53
CA ALA A 625 19.58 19.07 16.21
C ALA A 625 20.59 17.92 16.01
N GLY A 626 21.77 18.02 16.65
CA GLY A 626 22.76 16.95 16.68
C GLY A 626 22.28 15.74 17.48
N ASP A 627 21.59 15.96 18.59
CA ASP A 627 21.06 14.88 19.43
C ASP A 627 19.77 14.27 18.86
N MET A 628 18.92 15.06 18.18
CA MET A 628 17.81 14.57 17.35
C MET A 628 18.27 13.55 16.30
N ALA A 629 19.43 13.79 15.67
CA ALA A 629 20.03 12.88 14.69
C ALA A 629 20.60 11.58 15.28
N LYS A 630 20.63 11.47 16.61
CA LYS A 630 21.08 10.28 17.35
C LYS A 630 19.91 9.56 18.04
N ALA A 631 18.69 10.04 17.89
CA ALA A 631 17.55 9.58 18.66
C ALA A 631 16.45 9.01 17.77
N ASN A 632 15.79 7.96 18.28
CA ASN A 632 14.60 7.40 17.67
C ASN A 632 13.36 8.19 18.09
N PHE A 633 13.29 8.59 19.37
CA PHE A 633 12.20 9.40 19.89
C PHE A 633 12.68 10.82 20.20
N VAL A 634 11.96 11.80 19.68
CA VAL A 634 12.28 13.21 19.86
C VAL A 634 11.03 13.94 20.35
N LEU A 635 11.15 14.58 21.52
CA LEU A 635 10.04 15.23 22.19
C LEU A 635 10.43 16.65 22.62
N ALA A 636 9.60 17.64 22.32
CA ALA A 636 9.66 18.90 23.04
C ALA A 636 8.51 18.93 24.06
N ASP A 637 8.83 19.28 25.30
CA ASP A 637 7.83 19.66 26.32
C ASP A 637 7.23 21.00 25.91
N ALA A 638 7.52 22.10 26.61
CA ALA A 638 7.04 23.41 26.18
C ALA A 638 8.14 24.18 25.45
N ASP A 639 7.87 24.60 24.20
CA ASP A 639 8.81 25.41 23.43
C ASP A 639 8.06 26.41 22.53
N HIS A 640 8.57 27.63 22.42
CA HIS A 640 8.00 28.61 21.49
C HIS A 640 8.33 28.23 20.06
N GLY A 641 7.34 28.35 19.18
CA GLY A 641 7.45 27.87 17.81
C GLY A 641 6.96 28.85 16.77
N SER A 642 7.47 28.65 15.56
CA SER A 642 7.11 29.35 14.33
C SER A 642 7.04 28.33 13.20
N PRO A 643 6.51 28.70 12.01
CA PRO A 643 6.56 27.83 10.84
C PRO A 643 8.00 27.42 10.44
N GLN A 644 9.01 28.20 10.85
CA GLN A 644 10.44 27.96 10.62
C GLN A 644 11.09 27.08 11.70
N GLY A 645 10.35 26.64 12.72
CA GLY A 645 10.84 25.80 13.81
C GLY A 645 10.69 26.48 15.17
N ASN A 646 11.32 25.87 16.17
CA ASN A 646 11.29 26.30 17.56
C ASN A 646 12.72 26.64 18.04
N THR A 647 13.13 26.21 19.23
CA THR A 647 14.55 26.23 19.62
C THR A 647 15.45 25.65 18.52
N VAL A 648 14.97 24.62 17.80
CA VAL A 648 15.60 24.10 16.59
C VAL A 648 14.92 24.70 15.36
N SER A 649 15.66 25.48 14.57
CA SER A 649 15.17 25.99 13.28
C SER A 649 15.32 24.96 12.16
N TYR A 650 14.51 25.10 11.10
CA TYR A 650 14.54 24.23 9.91
C TYR A 650 15.94 24.16 9.27
N SER A 651 16.71 25.25 9.38
CA SER A 651 18.06 25.38 8.80
C SER A 651 19.13 24.65 9.61
N GLN A 652 18.86 24.32 10.88
CA GLN A 652 19.78 23.63 11.78
C GLN A 652 19.60 22.10 11.74
N LEU A 653 18.45 21.62 11.28
CA LEU A 653 18.14 20.19 11.19
C LEU A 653 19.22 19.42 10.43
N LYS A 654 19.65 18.32 11.04
CA LYS A 654 20.65 17.39 10.52
C LYS A 654 19.99 16.23 9.81
N ALA A 655 20.74 15.45 9.05
CA ALA A 655 20.24 14.16 8.59
C ALA A 655 19.89 13.31 9.81
N MET A 656 18.69 12.75 9.85
CA MET A 656 18.18 12.00 10.99
C MET A 656 17.81 10.57 10.56
N PRO A 657 17.83 9.61 11.51
CA PRO A 657 17.23 8.32 11.27
C PRO A 657 15.70 8.46 11.07
N PRO A 658 15.01 7.36 10.70
CA PRO A 658 13.53 7.27 10.70
C PRO A 658 12.89 7.42 12.09
N ASN A 659 13.17 8.53 12.77
CA ASN A 659 12.68 8.83 14.09
C ASN A 659 11.21 9.25 14.10
N VAL A 660 10.64 9.23 15.30
CA VAL A 660 9.31 9.75 15.63
C VAL A 660 9.50 11.03 16.43
N VAL A 661 8.89 12.10 15.95
CA VAL A 661 9.03 13.43 16.53
C VAL A 661 7.64 13.94 16.95
N ALA A 662 7.47 14.38 18.19
CA ALA A 662 6.27 15.12 18.60
C ALA A 662 6.67 16.36 19.41
N LEU A 663 6.17 17.53 19.02
CA LEU A 663 6.59 18.80 19.60
C LEU A 663 5.40 19.55 20.17
N ALA A 664 5.44 19.88 21.46
CA ALA A 664 4.51 20.84 22.05
C ALA A 664 5.00 22.28 21.83
N SER A 665 4.85 22.75 20.59
CA SER A 665 5.38 24.04 20.14
C SER A 665 4.55 24.67 19.03
N CYS A 666 4.21 25.96 19.15
CA CYS A 666 3.31 26.66 18.22
C CYS A 666 3.75 26.57 16.75
N LEU A 667 2.81 26.43 15.81
CA LEU A 667 2.99 26.65 14.36
C LEU A 667 4.02 25.76 13.64
N VAL A 668 4.78 24.90 14.32
CA VAL A 668 5.82 24.04 13.72
C VAL A 668 5.24 22.94 12.80
N GLY A 669 3.92 22.75 12.82
CA GLY A 669 3.15 21.91 11.92
C GLY A 669 2.45 22.68 10.78
N LYS A 670 2.65 23.99 10.61
CA LYS A 670 1.94 24.79 9.58
C LYS A 670 2.44 24.47 8.17
N ILE A 671 1.52 24.10 7.28
CA ILE A 671 1.79 23.83 5.84
C ILE A 671 0.80 24.55 4.90
N ASP A 672 0.04 25.51 5.41
CA ASP A 672 -0.92 26.31 4.65
C ASP A 672 -0.61 27.81 4.78
N ASN A 673 -1.16 28.61 3.87
CA ASN A 673 -1.01 30.07 3.86
C ASN A 673 -2.32 30.82 4.19
N GLN A 674 -3.28 30.16 4.88
CA GLN A 674 -4.57 30.75 5.25
C GLN A 674 -4.53 31.49 6.60
N ASP A 675 -3.45 32.23 6.84
CA ASP A 675 -3.18 32.90 8.12
C ASP A 675 -3.53 34.40 8.06
N PRO A 676 -4.52 34.88 8.86
CA PRO A 676 -4.89 36.28 8.89
C PRO A 676 -3.81 37.21 9.48
N THR A 677 -2.78 36.67 10.14
CA THR A 677 -1.65 37.43 10.70
C THR A 677 -0.60 37.83 9.66
N GLY A 678 -0.67 37.28 8.43
CA GLY A 678 0.14 37.73 7.29
C GLY A 678 1.57 37.15 7.22
N ASN A 679 1.84 36.03 7.90
CA ASN A 679 3.12 35.31 7.82
C ASN A 679 3.01 34.10 6.87
N PRO A 680 3.31 34.26 5.56
CA PRO A 680 3.33 33.13 4.64
C PRO A 680 4.50 32.21 4.98
N VAL A 681 4.30 30.91 4.76
CA VAL A 681 5.32 29.88 4.80
C VAL A 681 5.49 29.31 3.40
N THR A 682 6.72 28.93 3.06
CA THR A 682 7.07 28.26 1.81
C THR A 682 7.51 26.83 2.11
N LYS A 683 7.56 25.95 1.10
CA LYS A 683 8.17 24.61 1.26
C LYS A 683 9.61 24.69 1.76
N GLN A 684 10.34 25.74 1.38
CA GLN A 684 11.77 25.85 1.65
C GLN A 684 12.08 26.20 3.10
N ASP A 685 11.26 27.05 3.71
CA ASP A 685 11.43 27.53 5.09
C ASP A 685 10.43 26.92 6.08
N SER A 686 9.58 25.98 5.64
CA SER A 686 8.72 25.20 6.52
C SER A 686 9.51 24.13 7.28
N PHE A 687 9.35 24.12 8.60
CA PHE A 687 9.90 23.10 9.48
C PHE A 687 9.29 21.72 9.21
N THR A 688 7.98 21.61 8.98
CA THR A 688 7.30 20.34 8.62
C THR A 688 7.93 19.67 7.41
N TYR A 689 8.15 20.43 6.34
CA TYR A 689 8.76 19.88 5.13
C TYR A 689 10.23 19.52 5.36
N ALA A 690 10.97 20.36 6.10
CA ALA A 690 12.38 20.12 6.39
C ALA A 690 12.60 18.89 7.28
N ILE A 691 11.76 18.67 8.31
CA ILE A 691 11.94 17.56 9.24
C ILE A 691 11.68 16.19 8.57
N LEU A 692 10.67 16.11 7.70
CA LEU A 692 10.39 14.92 6.89
C LEU A 692 11.48 14.66 5.83
N GLU A 693 11.94 15.71 5.15
CA GLU A 693 13.09 15.62 4.22
C GLU A 693 14.33 15.06 4.94
N LYS A 694 14.57 15.52 6.16
CA LYS A 694 15.80 15.24 6.90
C LYS A 694 15.88 13.84 7.49
N GLY A 695 14.77 13.16 7.75
CA GLY A 695 14.87 11.83 8.36
C GLY A 695 13.58 11.28 8.93
N THR A 696 12.70 12.14 9.43
CA THR A 696 11.59 11.73 10.27
C THR A 696 10.57 10.87 9.53
N ALA A 697 10.13 9.80 10.18
CA ALA A 697 9.13 8.87 9.67
C ALA A 697 7.71 9.23 10.12
N ALA A 698 7.56 9.81 11.32
CA ALA A 698 6.30 10.33 11.81
C ALA A 698 6.52 11.61 12.63
N TYR A 699 5.75 12.65 12.33
CA TYR A 699 5.86 13.97 12.94
C TYR A 699 4.50 14.46 13.43
N ILE A 700 4.38 14.69 14.73
CA ILE A 700 3.16 15.18 15.39
C ILE A 700 3.38 16.63 15.79
N ALA A 701 2.61 17.55 15.21
CA ALA A 701 2.82 18.98 15.43
C ALA A 701 1.54 19.82 15.26
N PRO A 702 1.43 20.96 15.97
CA PRO A 702 0.30 21.85 15.84
C PRO A 702 0.43 22.75 14.61
N THR A 703 -0.69 23.00 13.96
CA THR A 703 -0.78 23.86 12.78
C THR A 703 -0.92 25.34 13.12
N ARG A 704 -1.27 25.67 14.37
CA ARG A 704 -1.51 27.02 14.88
C ARG A 704 -0.88 27.25 16.25
N VAL A 705 -1.16 28.40 16.85
CA VAL A 705 -0.72 28.72 18.20
C VAL A 705 -1.31 27.70 19.16
N THR A 706 -0.47 27.04 19.93
CA THR A 706 -0.87 26.11 20.98
C THR A 706 -0.85 26.85 22.31
N LEU A 707 -1.91 26.72 23.10
CA LEU A 707 -1.96 27.27 24.46
C LEU A 707 -1.67 26.16 25.47
N GLY A 708 -0.71 26.38 26.36
CA GLY A 708 -0.57 25.57 27.57
C GLY A 708 -1.21 26.30 28.75
N SER A 709 -2.00 25.61 29.57
CA SER A 709 -2.36 26.12 30.89
C SER A 709 -1.31 25.66 31.91
N VAL A 710 -0.65 26.60 32.59
CA VAL A 710 -0.12 26.36 33.94
C VAL A 710 -1.23 26.72 34.89
N VAL A 711 -1.63 25.78 35.74
CA VAL A 711 -2.37 26.20 36.94
C VAL A 711 -1.33 26.77 37.89
N ASP A 712 -1.22 28.10 37.96
CA ASP A 712 -0.32 28.80 38.88
C ASP A 712 -0.60 28.41 40.35
N GLY A 713 0.44 28.00 41.08
CA GLY A 713 0.50 28.15 42.55
C GLY A 713 0.31 26.93 43.47
N ILE A 714 0.74 25.70 43.14
CA ILE A 714 0.60 24.54 44.06
C ILE A 714 1.89 23.67 44.17
N PRO A 715 2.26 23.13 45.35
CA PRO A 715 3.50 22.38 45.58
C PRO A 715 3.57 21.00 44.89
N SER A 716 4.81 20.55 44.67
CA SER A 716 5.33 19.44 43.85
C SER A 716 4.92 17.98 44.17
N VAL A 717 3.71 17.68 44.66
CA VAL A 717 3.50 16.41 45.43
C VAL A 717 2.38 15.43 44.99
N TYR A 718 1.83 15.44 43.76
CA TYR A 718 0.75 14.48 43.40
C TYR A 718 0.76 13.98 41.93
N PRO A 719 0.12 12.82 41.62
CA PRO A 719 0.25 12.10 40.35
C PRO A 719 -0.35 12.87 39.15
N PHE A 720 0.26 12.65 37.98
CA PHE A 720 0.00 13.29 36.68
C PHE A 720 -1.49 13.40 36.28
N GLU A 721 -2.31 12.43 36.69
CA GLU A 721 -3.75 12.34 36.42
C GLU A 721 -4.59 13.50 36.98
N LEU A 722 -4.07 14.29 37.93
CA LEU A 722 -4.81 15.38 38.59
C LEU A 722 -4.41 16.80 38.17
N TYR A 723 -3.27 17.02 37.47
CA TYR A 723 -2.60 18.34 37.47
C TYR A 723 -2.14 18.94 36.12
N GLY A 724 -2.12 18.20 35.00
CA GLY A 724 -1.65 18.77 33.72
C GLY A 724 -2.01 18.00 32.46
N GLY A 725 -2.81 16.95 32.58
CA GLY A 725 -3.05 15.96 31.53
C GLY A 725 -4.04 16.37 30.44
N SER A 726 -4.25 17.65 30.16
CA SER A 726 -5.12 18.08 29.07
C SER A 726 -4.44 18.97 28.03
N ASN A 727 -3.28 19.57 28.28
CA ASN A 727 -2.65 20.47 27.30
C ASN A 727 -1.77 19.74 26.26
N ALA A 728 -1.13 20.50 25.37
CA ALA A 728 -0.23 19.97 24.34
C ALA A 728 0.89 19.06 24.85
N CYS A 729 1.50 19.41 25.97
CA CYS A 729 2.52 18.56 26.58
C CYS A 729 1.91 17.23 27.08
N GLY A 730 0.67 17.26 27.58
CA GLY A 730 -0.10 16.05 27.86
C GLY A 730 -0.35 15.20 26.60
N LEU A 731 -0.71 15.81 25.47
CA LEU A 731 -0.90 15.09 24.20
C LEU A 731 0.38 14.37 23.77
N VAL A 732 1.52 15.05 23.82
CA VAL A 732 2.84 14.48 23.48
C VAL A 732 3.19 13.32 24.41
N TYR A 733 2.97 13.46 25.72
CA TYR A 733 3.14 12.38 26.69
C TYR A 733 2.29 11.16 26.34
N TYR A 734 0.98 11.35 26.20
CA TYR A 734 0.07 10.25 25.91
C TYR A 734 0.36 9.61 24.56
N PHE A 735 0.80 10.37 23.57
CA PHE A 735 1.20 9.83 22.28
C PHE A 735 2.35 8.83 22.42
N PHE A 736 3.44 9.20 23.09
CA PHE A 736 4.55 8.26 23.31
C PHE A 736 4.18 7.12 24.27
N ASN A 737 3.31 7.38 25.25
CA ASN A 737 2.75 6.35 26.15
C ASN A 737 1.90 5.31 25.46
N GLU A 738 1.08 5.72 24.52
CA GLU A 738 0.34 4.80 23.68
C GLU A 738 1.29 4.07 22.72
N LEU A 739 2.21 4.82 22.07
CA LEU A 739 3.12 4.28 21.06
C LEU A 739 4.04 3.19 21.62
N ALA A 740 4.81 3.51 22.65
CA ALA A 740 5.78 2.60 23.24
C ALA A 740 5.14 1.64 24.25
N GLY A 741 4.21 2.13 25.07
CA GLY A 741 3.56 1.32 26.10
C GLY A 741 2.64 0.23 25.54
N LYS A 742 2.06 0.42 24.34
CA LYS A 742 1.14 -0.55 23.73
C LYS A 742 1.67 -1.24 22.47
N ASP A 743 2.85 -0.86 21.97
CA ASP A 743 3.39 -1.38 20.71
C ASP A 743 2.35 -1.27 19.58
N THR A 744 2.14 -0.05 19.12
CA THR A 744 1.10 0.27 18.13
C THR A 744 1.63 1.22 17.07
N THR A 745 0.87 1.42 15.99
CA THR A 745 1.24 2.39 14.96
C THR A 745 1.15 3.83 15.47
N THR A 746 1.91 4.74 14.86
CA THR A 746 1.89 6.17 15.19
C THR A 746 0.49 6.77 15.05
N GLY A 747 -0.26 6.40 14.02
CA GLY A 747 -1.64 6.86 13.83
C GLY A 747 -2.59 6.41 14.95
N MET A 748 -2.48 5.15 15.40
CA MET A 748 -3.31 4.63 16.50
C MET A 748 -2.91 5.26 17.84
N ALA A 749 -1.61 5.39 18.11
CA ALA A 749 -1.11 6.05 19.31
C ALA A 749 -1.62 7.48 19.40
N PHE A 750 -1.56 8.22 18.29
CA PHE A 750 -2.02 9.60 18.24
C PHE A 750 -3.53 9.73 18.40
N LYS A 751 -4.30 8.86 17.74
CA LYS A 751 -5.75 8.77 17.94
C LYS A 751 -6.09 8.53 19.42
N PHE A 752 -5.43 7.58 20.09
CA PHE A 752 -5.69 7.31 21.50
C PHE A 752 -5.25 8.44 22.41
N ALA A 753 -4.11 9.08 22.13
CA ALA A 753 -3.64 10.23 22.90
C ALA A 753 -4.65 11.39 22.90
N LYS A 754 -5.28 11.66 21.75
CA LYS A 754 -6.38 12.65 21.65
C LYS A 754 -7.57 12.33 22.56
N THR A 755 -7.86 11.05 22.82
CA THR A 755 -8.94 10.65 23.75
C THR A 755 -8.62 10.96 25.21
N GLN A 756 -7.35 11.09 25.57
CA GLN A 756 -6.92 11.37 26.94
C GLN A 756 -7.01 12.87 27.30
N ILE A 757 -6.97 13.75 26.29
CA ILE A 757 -6.97 15.20 26.47
C ILE A 757 -8.29 15.87 26.07
N GLN A 758 -9.41 15.13 25.97
CA GLN A 758 -10.69 15.62 25.43
C GLN A 758 -11.30 16.86 26.11
N ASN A 759 -10.84 17.19 27.32
CA ASN A 759 -11.26 18.39 28.05
C ASN A 759 -10.55 19.66 27.57
N ASP A 760 -9.37 19.54 26.94
CA ASP A 760 -8.72 20.64 26.20
C ASP A 760 -8.99 20.46 24.71
N VAL A 761 -10.06 21.12 24.34
CA VAL A 761 -10.59 21.13 22.99
C VAL A 761 -9.63 21.70 21.98
N THR A 762 -8.82 22.67 22.39
CA THR A 762 -7.96 23.45 21.50
C THR A 762 -6.78 22.63 21.02
N THR A 763 -6.22 21.80 21.91
CA THR A 763 -5.09 20.94 21.60
C THR A 763 -5.52 19.74 20.72
N THR A 764 -6.73 19.21 20.88
CA THR A 764 -7.17 17.97 20.20
C THR A 764 -7.21 18.03 18.66
N TRP A 765 -7.54 19.18 18.08
CA TRP A 765 -7.73 19.39 16.63
C TRP A 765 -6.62 20.15 15.91
N GLU A 766 -5.80 20.94 16.61
CA GLU A 766 -4.73 21.70 15.96
C GLU A 766 -3.52 20.84 15.62
N TYR A 767 -3.35 19.68 16.29
CA TYR A 767 -2.28 18.73 16.00
C TYR A 767 -2.62 17.81 14.83
N VAL A 768 -1.70 17.78 13.87
CA VAL A 768 -1.73 16.92 12.69
C VAL A 768 -0.63 15.88 12.80
N HIS A 769 -0.92 14.66 12.34
CA HIS A 769 0.07 13.61 12.16
C HIS A 769 0.58 13.64 10.73
N TYR A 770 1.83 14.05 10.56
CA TYR A 770 2.55 13.99 9.30
C TYR A 770 3.30 12.66 9.20
N GLY A 771 2.83 11.77 8.33
CA GLY A 771 3.39 10.44 8.15
C GLY A 771 2.33 9.39 7.80
N ASP A 772 2.77 8.15 7.68
CA ASP A 772 1.90 7.00 7.42
C ASP A 772 1.22 6.58 8.74
N PRO A 773 -0.12 6.65 8.86
CA PRO A 773 -0.83 6.26 10.08
C PRO A 773 -0.65 4.78 10.46
N ALA A 774 -0.27 3.94 9.50
CA ALA A 774 0.00 2.52 9.74
C ALA A 774 1.47 2.22 10.05
N PHE A 775 2.35 3.22 10.08
CA PHE A 775 3.75 3.03 10.46
C PHE A 775 3.86 2.61 11.93
N ASN A 776 4.42 1.43 12.19
CA ASN A 776 4.82 1.02 13.53
C ASN A 776 6.35 1.17 13.65
N PRO A 777 6.85 2.12 14.45
CA PRO A 777 8.28 2.31 14.69
C PRO A 777 8.85 1.28 15.68
N TYR A 778 7.99 0.43 16.28
CA TYR A 778 8.38 -0.59 17.23
C TYR A 778 8.71 -1.91 16.52
N GLU A 779 9.71 -2.62 17.07
CA GLU A 779 10.76 -3.33 16.32
C GLU A 779 11.72 -2.33 15.64
N PRO A 780 12.70 -1.75 16.38
CA PRO A 780 13.45 -2.36 17.47
C PRO A 780 13.87 -1.31 18.52
N CYS A 781 12.92 -0.75 19.27
CA CYS A 781 13.29 -0.06 20.50
C CYS A 781 13.69 -1.12 21.53
N ASN A 782 14.85 -0.98 22.15
CA ASN A 782 15.34 -1.78 23.28
C ASN A 782 15.56 -3.28 22.98
N GLU A 783 16.05 -3.63 21.78
CA GLU A 783 16.46 -5.01 21.42
C GLU A 783 15.36 -6.08 21.63
N GLY A 784 14.08 -5.70 21.55
CA GLY A 784 12.96 -6.62 21.76
C GLY A 784 12.55 -6.81 23.23
N LYS A 785 13.04 -5.97 24.15
CA LYS A 785 12.47 -5.84 25.50
C LYS A 785 11.12 -5.12 25.42
N SER A 786 10.12 -5.82 24.91
CA SER A 786 8.72 -5.44 25.10
C SER A 786 8.33 -5.80 26.53
N SER A 787 7.61 -4.90 27.20
CA SER A 787 7.06 -5.09 28.55
C SER A 787 6.04 -6.24 28.66
N LYS A 788 5.83 -7.04 27.61
CA LYS A 788 5.02 -8.27 27.66
C LYS A 788 5.69 -9.41 28.42
N GLU A 789 6.99 -9.34 28.65
CA GLU A 789 7.60 -10.02 29.80
C GLU A 789 7.51 -9.10 31.00
N GLY A 790 6.37 -9.13 31.70
CA GLY A 790 6.31 -8.62 33.06
C GLY A 790 7.48 -9.22 33.82
N ALA A 791 8.38 -8.35 34.27
CA ALA A 791 9.66 -8.62 34.91
C ALA A 791 9.75 -10.02 35.53
N GLY A 792 10.10 -11.00 34.70
CA GLY A 792 10.50 -12.33 35.11
C GLY A 792 11.94 -12.30 35.58
N ILE A 793 12.31 -11.31 36.40
CA ILE A 793 13.59 -11.33 37.13
C ILE A 793 13.42 -12.37 38.22
N THR A 794 13.63 -13.63 37.86
CA THR A 794 14.08 -14.63 38.82
C THR A 794 15.58 -14.44 39.01
N SER A 795 15.96 -13.37 39.68
CA SER A 795 17.24 -13.28 40.38
C SER A 795 16.96 -13.01 41.86
N PRO A 796 17.79 -13.52 42.78
CA PRO A 796 17.43 -13.64 44.18
C PRO A 796 17.23 -12.26 44.80
N GLU A 797 16.07 -12.03 45.41
CA GLU A 797 15.60 -10.78 46.04
C GLU A 797 16.44 -10.29 47.24
N SER A 798 17.77 -10.45 47.27
CA SER A 798 18.58 -10.18 48.47
C SER A 798 19.90 -9.45 48.26
N ASN A 799 20.18 -8.87 47.09
CA ASN A 799 21.51 -8.30 46.80
C ASN A 799 21.48 -6.83 46.31
N LYS A 800 20.63 -5.99 46.92
CA LYS A 800 20.53 -4.55 46.62
C LYS A 800 20.66 -3.72 47.91
N TRP A 801 21.55 -2.72 47.90
CA TRP A 801 21.91 -1.96 49.10
C TRP A 801 21.98 -0.45 48.81
N ALA A 802 21.44 0.38 49.70
CA ALA A 802 21.45 1.83 49.51
C ALA A 802 21.78 2.62 50.78
N VAL A 803 22.41 3.78 50.58
CA VAL A 803 22.62 4.81 51.62
C VAL A 803 22.17 6.16 51.07
N LEU A 804 21.21 6.78 51.75
CA LEU A 804 20.57 8.04 51.37
C LEU A 804 20.85 9.10 52.45
N VAL A 805 21.33 10.27 52.04
CA VAL A 805 21.76 11.34 52.95
C VAL A 805 21.12 12.67 52.54
N GLY A 806 20.27 13.24 53.38
CA GLY A 806 19.56 14.49 53.10
C GLY A 806 19.87 15.57 54.13
N MET A 807 20.43 16.70 53.69
CA MET A 807 20.83 17.82 54.54
C MET A 807 20.02 19.08 54.20
N SER A 808 18.93 19.29 54.93
CA SER A 808 18.09 20.49 54.90
C SER A 808 18.45 21.51 55.98
N ASP A 809 18.92 21.08 57.15
CA ASP A 809 19.19 21.93 58.33
C ASP A 809 20.70 21.97 58.65
N TYR A 810 21.33 23.14 58.49
CA TYR A 810 22.78 23.34 58.59
C TYR A 810 23.21 24.16 59.82
N PRO A 811 23.87 23.55 60.83
CA PRO A 811 24.40 24.27 61.98
C PRO A 811 25.91 24.65 61.84
N PRO A 812 26.38 25.77 62.44
CA PRO A 812 25.62 26.93 62.92
C PRO A 812 25.31 27.92 61.77
N GLU A 813 24.22 28.66 61.95
CA GLU A 813 23.77 29.73 61.06
C GLU A 813 24.94 30.69 60.74
N GLY A 814 25.29 30.78 59.45
CA GLY A 814 26.37 31.64 58.95
C GLY A 814 27.74 30.98 58.76
N ALA A 815 28.01 29.78 59.28
CA ALA A 815 29.26 29.05 59.01
C ALA A 815 29.07 27.73 58.23
N GLY A 816 27.85 27.17 58.20
CA GLY A 816 27.52 25.89 57.53
C GLY A 816 26.76 25.99 56.20
N GLY A 817 26.40 27.20 55.74
CA GLY A 817 25.49 27.41 54.61
C GLY A 817 24.08 27.83 55.07
N SER A 818 23.21 28.23 54.13
CA SER A 818 21.78 28.45 54.41
C SER A 818 21.03 27.13 54.43
N ASP A 819 19.98 27.01 55.23
CA ASP A 819 19.09 25.85 55.19
C ASP A 819 18.49 25.65 53.78
N LEU A 820 18.22 24.39 53.45
CA LEU A 820 17.59 23.95 52.21
C LEU A 820 16.21 23.36 52.52
N SER A 821 15.19 23.74 51.75
CA SER A 821 13.80 23.36 52.03
C SER A 821 13.51 21.87 51.83
N ASP A 822 14.12 21.22 50.82
CA ASP A 822 13.54 20.01 50.25
C ASP A 822 14.45 18.77 50.25
N CYS A 823 15.69 18.87 50.74
CA CYS A 823 16.62 17.73 50.72
C CYS A 823 16.09 16.49 51.45
N HIS A 824 15.37 16.66 52.56
CA HIS A 824 14.73 15.54 53.26
C HIS A 824 13.55 14.92 52.48
N ILE A 825 12.89 15.68 51.61
CA ILE A 825 11.82 15.22 50.72
C ILE A 825 12.43 14.40 49.58
N ASP A 826 13.54 14.86 49.00
CA ASP A 826 14.28 14.12 47.95
C ASP A 826 14.67 12.72 48.42
N ILE A 827 15.10 12.58 49.67
CA ILE A 827 15.48 11.29 50.25
C ILE A 827 14.28 10.35 50.39
N GLU A 828 13.12 10.85 50.79
CA GLU A 828 11.93 10.01 50.91
C GLU A 828 11.40 9.58 49.54
N LEU A 829 11.46 10.45 48.52
CA LEU A 829 11.14 10.08 47.14
C LEU A 829 12.12 9.04 46.59
N CYS A 830 13.41 9.23 46.83
CA CYS A 830 14.45 8.30 46.41
C CYS A 830 14.28 6.93 47.09
N ARG A 831 13.96 6.90 48.38
CA ARG A 831 13.63 5.66 49.11
C ARG A 831 12.45 4.94 48.49
N GLN A 832 11.34 5.63 48.25
CA GLN A 832 10.14 5.02 47.66
C GLN A 832 10.42 4.41 46.28
N TYR A 833 11.23 5.09 45.46
CA TYR A 833 11.67 4.59 44.17
C TYR A 833 12.60 3.37 44.29
N LEU A 834 13.56 3.38 45.20
CA LEU A 834 14.42 2.22 45.41
C LEU A 834 13.62 1.01 45.90
N THR A 835 12.65 1.22 46.78
CA THR A 835 11.75 0.16 47.24
C THR A 835 10.92 -0.42 46.08
N SER A 836 10.43 0.40 45.15
CA SER A 836 9.75 -0.10 43.93
C SER A 836 10.70 -0.84 42.98
N CYS A 837 11.98 -0.47 42.97
CA CYS A 837 13.05 -1.17 42.24
C CYS A 837 13.52 -2.47 42.93
N GLY A 838 12.85 -2.91 43.99
CA GLY A 838 13.15 -4.15 44.71
C GLY A 838 14.29 -4.04 45.72
N PHE A 839 14.68 -2.83 46.14
CA PHE A 839 15.49 -2.67 47.36
C PHE A 839 14.59 -2.94 48.56
N LYS A 840 15.08 -3.74 49.51
CA LYS A 840 14.34 -3.96 50.76
C LYS A 840 14.61 -2.81 51.73
N GLU A 841 13.63 -2.49 52.54
CA GLU A 841 13.74 -1.43 53.55
C GLU A 841 14.91 -1.64 54.52
N ASP A 842 15.25 -2.89 54.85
CA ASP A 842 16.41 -3.21 55.69
C ASP A 842 17.77 -3.09 54.95
N GLY A 843 17.74 -3.05 53.61
CA GLY A 843 18.84 -2.76 52.72
C GLY A 843 19.02 -1.26 52.40
N ILE A 844 18.23 -0.37 52.99
CA ILE A 844 18.35 1.10 52.80
C ILE A 844 18.70 1.76 54.14
N LYS A 845 19.80 2.53 54.18
CA LYS A 845 20.13 3.42 55.31
C LYS A 845 19.80 4.86 54.95
N ILE A 846 19.15 5.56 55.86
CA ILE A 846 18.72 6.95 55.65
C ILE A 846 19.26 7.81 56.78
N PHE A 847 19.91 8.91 56.43
CA PHE A 847 20.41 9.91 57.36
C PHE A 847 19.93 11.30 56.95
N LEU A 848 19.20 11.97 57.84
CA LEU A 848 18.65 13.30 57.61
C LEU A 848 19.21 14.31 58.63
N ASN A 849 19.61 15.49 58.16
CA ASN A 849 19.98 16.65 58.98
C ASN A 849 21.00 16.28 60.08
N SER A 850 20.67 16.53 61.35
CA SER A 850 21.53 16.23 62.50
C SER A 850 21.94 14.76 62.63
N SER A 851 21.26 13.81 61.96
CA SER A 851 21.65 12.40 61.93
C SER A 851 22.66 12.06 60.83
N ALA A 852 22.84 12.92 59.82
CA ALA A 852 23.83 12.78 58.74
C ALA A 852 25.22 13.30 59.17
N THR A 853 25.70 12.82 60.31
CA THR A 853 27.06 13.12 60.79
C THR A 853 28.11 12.41 59.93
N VAL A 854 29.31 12.97 59.85
CA VAL A 854 30.45 12.35 59.13
C VAL A 854 30.67 10.91 59.60
N GLN A 855 30.57 10.65 60.90
CA GLN A 855 30.71 9.31 61.46
C GLN A 855 29.61 8.37 60.93
N ASN A 856 28.34 8.77 61.01
CA ASN A 856 27.23 7.91 60.58
C ASN A 856 27.27 7.62 59.08
N VAL A 857 27.63 8.60 58.25
CA VAL A 857 27.77 8.39 56.81
C VAL A 857 28.96 7.49 56.51
N THR A 858 30.09 7.66 57.21
CA THR A 858 31.26 6.78 57.07
C THR A 858 30.93 5.35 57.46
N ASP A 859 30.30 5.13 58.62
CA ASP A 859 29.87 3.82 59.10
C ASP A 859 28.88 3.17 58.12
N ALA A 860 28.01 3.95 57.49
CA ALA A 860 27.06 3.46 56.49
C ALA A 860 27.74 3.07 55.17
N LEU A 861 28.77 3.81 54.75
CA LEU A 861 29.57 3.45 53.58
C LEU A 861 30.41 2.19 53.85
N GLU A 862 30.98 2.04 55.06
CA GLU A 862 31.63 0.79 55.48
C GLU A 862 30.65 -0.37 55.52
N TRP A 863 29.44 -0.14 56.03
CA TRP A 863 28.34 -1.12 56.00
C TRP A 863 28.00 -1.54 54.56
N LEU A 864 27.97 -0.62 53.57
CA LEU A 864 27.78 -1.00 52.17
C LEU A 864 28.92 -1.90 51.68
N VAL A 865 30.17 -1.60 52.02
CA VAL A 865 31.35 -2.40 51.64
C VAL A 865 31.29 -3.80 52.26
N ASP A 866 30.84 -3.92 53.50
CA ASP A 866 30.77 -5.20 54.22
C ASP A 866 29.62 -6.11 53.73
N ASN A 867 28.55 -5.53 53.18
CA ASN A 867 27.34 -6.26 52.80
C ASN A 867 27.18 -6.45 51.28
N ALA A 868 27.81 -5.60 50.47
CA ALA A 868 27.79 -5.74 49.02
C ALA A 868 28.89 -6.70 48.53
N ASP A 869 28.55 -7.51 47.53
CA ASP A 869 29.50 -8.33 46.79
C ASP A 869 29.58 -7.91 45.31
N LYS A 870 30.35 -8.66 44.52
CA LYS A 870 30.56 -8.39 43.09
C LYS A 870 29.27 -8.44 42.25
N ASP A 871 28.21 -9.04 42.76
CA ASP A 871 26.91 -9.19 42.08
C ASP A 871 25.84 -8.29 42.72
N SER A 872 26.20 -7.44 43.70
CA SER A 872 25.28 -6.49 44.34
C SER A 872 25.06 -5.25 43.49
N THR A 873 23.84 -4.70 43.56
CA THR A 873 23.57 -3.32 43.12
C THR A 873 23.64 -2.38 44.32
N VAL A 874 24.54 -1.40 44.29
CA VAL A 874 24.73 -0.43 45.37
C VAL A 874 24.33 0.97 44.91
N PHE A 875 23.56 1.68 45.73
CA PHE A 875 23.08 3.03 45.42
C PHE A 875 23.42 4.01 46.56
N PHE A 876 24.17 5.06 46.27
CA PHE A 876 24.46 6.13 47.23
C PHE A 876 23.90 7.45 46.70
N TYR A 877 23.11 8.16 47.51
CA TYR A 877 22.52 9.44 47.12
C TYR A 877 22.65 10.46 48.25
N TYR A 878 23.11 11.65 47.88
CA TYR A 878 23.27 12.79 48.78
C TYR A 878 22.50 13.98 48.20
N SER A 879 21.59 14.55 48.98
CA SER A 879 20.91 15.82 48.69
C SER A 879 21.31 16.86 49.73
N GLY A 880 21.94 17.95 49.30
CA GLY A 880 22.50 19.00 50.15
C GLY A 880 23.33 20.01 49.34
N HIS A 881 24.05 20.91 50.01
CA HIS A 881 24.96 21.85 49.35
C HIS A 881 26.08 21.11 48.62
N GLY A 882 26.25 21.38 47.33
CA GLY A 882 27.42 20.93 46.58
C GLY A 882 28.65 21.74 46.92
N SER A 883 29.85 21.14 46.82
CA SER A 883 31.09 21.91 46.83
C SER A 883 31.17 22.73 45.54
N GLY A 884 30.91 24.03 45.62
CA GLY A 884 31.26 24.97 44.55
C GLY A 884 32.75 24.96 44.25
#